data_AF-K9FTY9-F1
#
_entry.id   AF-K9FTY9-F1
#
_cell.length_a   1.000
_cell.length_b   1.000
_cell.length_c   1.000
_cell.angle_alpha   90.00
_cell.angle_beta   90.00
_cell.angle_gamma   90.00
#
_symmetry.space_group_name_H-M   'P 1'
#
loop_
_entity.id
_entity.type
_entity.pdbx_description
1 polymer ?
#
loop_
_entity_poly.entity_id
_entity_poly.type
_entity_poly.pdbx_seq_one_letter_code
_entity_poly.pdbx_strand_id
1 'polypeptide(L)'
;MGAARVTRLWTVPPVALAAYTAREWSQPRQFRAQFTTSRTLRNNDSESSNSNTSSDRIGEEGKDERSIWDKIGQKLDEVKQTVGSGDWVDVGSLTDYIIPDWTRFLPATVQKLQRELSLSPGSLADDIWKEAQDPNINPEILRDAEVRVGGDLCDEERAFRQHRQQKVVKALSSYLNIPEEDIHPEDVPVIAMCGSGGGLRALVAGTGSYLAAQEAGLWDCITYTAGVSGSCWLQTLYHSSVAQQDFEKLVDHLKNRLGVHIAFPPAALDLLTTAPTNKYLLSGFVEKLKGDPGADFGLVDIYGMLLAARLLVPRGELGVSDVDFKLSNQRANLINGAHPLPIYTAVRHEIPVEAIDHPNEKTKKHPTPEDLVKEARKEAWFQWFEFTPYEFFCEELNAGIPTWALGRHFNAGRSEVSAENLPLPEMRITGLMGVWGSAFCATLSHYYKEVRPVIRGLAGFGGIDSLIQGKNQDLIKVHPIDPAGIPNYVMGMKDQLPNSCPESIFRNEHLRLMDAGMSNNLPIYPLIRPGRDVDVIIAFDASADVKQENWLSVVDGYAKQRGIKGWPIGTGWPKISSLKDTENALREPENITKEQITEKLTNAKNQFGTQPANQKPTSSTDLGYCNVWVGTTEERTSNNKPPPSKRLFDTSHSEDHSESDFHLMRPDAGIAVIYFPLIPNPSAPQIPPKAKTRSRVAAQSMRQDSSQTKDPELPLAPQPNSIDPAVDDFLSTWNFIYTPEQIDSVIGLAKANFSEGEEQTRRVVRAVYERKKSDRLQKEAAEIRKKMEGFVPL
;
A
#
# COMPACT_ATOMS: atom_id res chain seq x y z
N MET A 1 21.30 57.05 -18.00
CA MET A 1 21.18 58.18 -17.07
C MET A 1 19.85 57.96 -16.35
N GLY A 2 19.75 57.61 -15.06
CA GLY A 2 20.34 58.24 -13.86
C GLY A 2 19.29 59.20 -13.27
N ALA A 3 18.88 59.18 -12.00
CA ALA A 3 19.32 58.45 -10.80
C ALA A 3 18.09 58.19 -9.88
N ALA A 4 17.93 57.00 -9.28
CA ALA A 4 18.36 56.63 -7.93
C ALA A 4 17.81 57.46 -6.75
N ARG A 5 17.08 56.80 -5.84
CA ARG A 5 17.04 57.15 -4.41
C ARG A 5 17.07 55.88 -3.57
N VAL A 6 17.97 55.85 -2.59
CA VAL A 6 18.28 54.74 -1.68
C VAL A 6 18.16 55.24 -0.25
N THR A 7 17.77 54.38 0.69
CA THR A 7 18.15 54.28 2.13
C THR A 7 17.01 53.59 2.90
N ARG A 8 17.22 52.74 3.92
CA ARG A 8 18.44 52.22 4.57
C ARG A 8 18.12 50.87 5.26
N LEU A 9 19.06 49.91 5.25
CA LEU A 9 19.09 48.81 6.22
C LEU A 9 19.82 49.26 7.50
N TRP A 10 19.47 48.65 8.64
CA TRP A 10 20.35 48.47 9.80
C TRP A 10 20.23 47.02 10.32
N THR A 11 21.37 46.36 10.50
CA THR A 11 21.57 45.12 11.27
C THR A 11 22.08 45.51 12.68
N VAL A 12 21.93 44.73 13.77
CA VAL A 12 22.71 43.54 14.20
C VAL A 12 22.06 43.02 15.54
N PRO A 13 22.16 41.72 15.93
CA PRO A 13 21.50 41.13 17.12
C PRO A 13 22.52 40.89 18.29
N PRO A 14 22.36 39.95 19.28
CA PRO A 14 21.20 39.26 19.89
C PRO A 14 21.16 39.34 21.47
N VAL A 15 20.25 38.55 22.10
CA VAL A 15 20.21 38.08 23.51
C VAL A 15 19.44 38.92 24.56
N ALA A 16 18.72 38.19 25.43
CA ALA A 16 18.07 38.58 26.69
C ALA A 16 16.74 39.35 26.66
N LEU A 17 15.62 38.60 26.70
CA LEU A 17 14.59 38.79 27.74
C LEU A 17 13.66 37.56 27.81
N ALA A 18 13.77 36.81 28.91
CA ALA A 18 12.78 35.84 29.35
C ALA A 18 11.91 36.45 30.46
N ALA A 19 10.80 35.77 30.77
CA ALA A 19 9.84 36.02 31.85
C ALA A 19 8.71 37.05 31.58
N TYR A 20 7.54 36.70 32.13
CA TYR A 20 6.24 37.39 32.09
C TYR A 20 5.61 37.50 30.68
N THR A 21 4.47 36.87 30.40
CA THR A 21 3.28 36.76 31.27
C THR A 21 2.77 35.33 31.48
N ALA A 22 2.70 34.90 32.74
CA ALA A 22 1.91 33.76 33.19
C ALA A 22 0.90 34.21 34.26
N ARG A 23 -0.38 34.14 33.93
CA ARG A 23 -1.62 34.28 34.75
C ARG A 23 -2.76 34.33 33.71
N GLU A 24 -3.85 33.56 33.79
CA GLU A 24 -4.43 32.86 34.94
C GLU A 24 -4.86 31.42 34.56
N TRP A 25 -4.39 30.42 35.32
CA TRP A 25 -4.93 29.06 35.32
C TRP A 25 -5.10 28.61 36.77
N SER A 26 -6.32 28.73 37.30
CA SER A 26 -6.68 28.16 38.61
C SER A 26 -8.19 28.08 38.82
N GLN A 27 -8.81 26.97 38.42
CA GLN A 27 -9.93 26.36 39.18
C GLN A 27 -10.24 24.94 38.66
N PRO A 28 -9.97 23.88 39.43
CA PRO A 28 -10.46 22.54 39.13
C PRO A 28 -11.85 22.32 39.72
N ARG A 29 -12.81 21.81 38.93
CA ARG A 29 -14.07 21.26 39.46
C ARG A 29 -13.99 19.74 39.55
N GLN A 30 -14.16 19.23 40.76
CA GLN A 30 -14.21 17.81 41.07
C GLN A 30 -15.53 17.18 40.58
N PHE A 31 -15.48 15.95 40.08
CA PHE A 31 -16.48 14.93 40.39
C PHE A 31 -15.77 13.58 40.65
N ARG A 32 -16.49 12.63 41.25
CA ARG A 32 -15.94 11.75 42.30
C ARG A 32 -16.36 10.29 42.12
N ALA A 33 -15.40 9.38 42.03
CA ALA A 33 -15.53 7.94 42.28
C ALA A 33 -14.20 7.44 42.87
N GLN A 34 -14.04 7.39 44.20
CA GLN A 34 -14.31 6.21 45.03
C GLN A 34 -13.45 4.98 44.67
N PHE A 35 -12.16 5.04 45.04
CA PHE A 35 -11.37 3.85 45.32
C PHE A 35 -11.63 3.37 46.76
N THR A 36 -11.73 2.05 46.96
CA THR A 36 -11.72 1.40 48.27
C THR A 36 -10.49 0.51 48.40
N THR A 37 -9.64 0.79 49.40
CA THR A 37 -8.47 -0.05 49.75
C THR A 37 -8.55 -0.51 51.21
N SER A 38 -8.21 -1.79 51.41
CA SER A 38 -8.07 -2.55 52.67
C SER A 38 -7.64 -3.97 52.25
N ARG A 39 -6.82 -4.79 52.93
CA ARG A 39 -6.03 -4.79 54.18
C ARG A 39 -5.14 -6.08 54.11
N THR A 40 -3.94 -6.24 54.67
CA THR A 40 -2.98 -5.39 55.41
C THR A 40 -1.60 -6.09 55.40
N LEU A 41 -0.49 -5.36 55.49
CA LEU A 41 0.83 -5.94 55.80
C LEU A 41 0.86 -6.54 57.22
N ARG A 42 1.57 -7.66 57.39
CA ARG A 42 2.00 -8.14 58.71
C ARG A 42 3.35 -8.86 58.59
N ASN A 43 4.40 -8.21 59.09
CA ASN A 43 5.72 -8.84 59.28
C ASN A 43 5.66 -9.91 60.37
N ASN A 44 6.60 -10.85 60.32
CA ASN A 44 7.29 -11.37 61.50
C ASN A 44 8.68 -11.91 61.06
N ASP A 45 9.69 -11.64 61.88
CA ASP A 45 11.10 -11.98 61.63
C ASP A 45 11.55 -13.29 62.29
N SER A 46 12.76 -13.75 61.91
CA SER A 46 13.63 -14.73 62.63
C SER A 46 13.16 -16.21 62.63
N GLU A 47 14.00 -17.25 62.72
CA GLU A 47 15.41 -17.39 63.16
C GLU A 47 16.23 -18.37 62.27
N SER A 48 17.54 -18.48 62.53
CA SER A 48 18.48 -19.41 61.88
C SER A 48 18.88 -20.60 62.76
N SER A 49 19.05 -21.79 62.17
CA SER A 49 19.84 -22.88 62.78
C SER A 49 20.34 -23.89 61.75
N ASN A 50 21.63 -24.24 61.83
CA ASN A 50 22.29 -25.28 61.01
C ASN A 50 22.02 -26.70 61.56
N SER A 51 21.87 -27.68 60.67
CA SER A 51 22.38 -29.04 60.93
C SER A 51 22.71 -29.78 59.63
N ASN A 52 23.84 -30.49 59.61
CA ASN A 52 24.27 -31.33 58.48
C ASN A 52 23.73 -32.75 58.65
N THR A 53 23.16 -33.34 57.59
CA THR A 53 23.23 -34.79 57.37
C THR A 53 23.06 -35.14 55.89
N SER A 54 23.77 -36.16 55.43
CA SER A 54 23.84 -36.59 54.03
C SER A 54 23.13 -37.92 53.80
N SER A 55 22.27 -38.02 52.78
CA SER A 55 22.33 -39.04 51.70
C SER A 55 21.04 -39.16 50.87
N ASP A 56 21.23 -39.24 49.56
CA ASP A 56 20.37 -39.85 48.52
C ASP A 56 18.94 -39.33 48.20
N ARG A 57 18.89 -38.68 47.02
CA ARG A 57 17.95 -38.88 45.90
C ARG A 57 16.43 -38.83 46.18
N ILE A 58 15.80 -37.76 45.69
CA ILE A 58 14.98 -37.73 44.46
C ILE A 58 14.96 -36.26 43.99
N GLY A 59 15.08 -36.01 42.68
CA GLY A 59 15.18 -34.65 42.15
C GLY A 59 13.88 -34.18 41.50
N GLU A 60 13.30 -33.10 42.03
CA GLU A 60 12.28 -32.27 41.40
C GLU A 60 12.57 -30.79 41.70
N GLU A 61 11.91 -29.90 40.95
CA GLU A 61 11.98 -28.42 40.94
C GLU A 61 13.18 -27.73 40.25
N GLY A 62 12.91 -26.51 39.77
CA GLY A 62 13.94 -25.55 39.34
C GLY A 62 14.08 -25.28 37.83
N LYS A 63 13.04 -24.77 37.16
CA LYS A 63 13.25 -24.07 35.86
C LYS A 63 13.74 -22.65 36.12
N ASP A 64 15.06 -22.48 36.24
CA ASP A 64 15.70 -21.16 36.31
C ASP A 64 15.59 -20.39 34.99
N GLU A 65 14.97 -19.21 35.02
CA GLU A 65 14.86 -18.27 33.90
C GLU A 65 16.17 -17.51 33.61
N ARG A 66 17.32 -18.22 33.58
CA ARG A 66 18.64 -17.63 33.26
C ARG A 66 19.35 -18.25 32.05
N SER A 67 18.79 -19.29 31.43
CA SER A 67 19.46 -20.06 30.36
C SER A 67 19.28 -19.53 28.92
N ILE A 68 18.74 -18.31 28.72
CA ILE A 68 18.57 -17.71 27.37
C ILE A 68 19.64 -16.65 27.11
N TRP A 69 19.86 -15.73 28.06
CA TRP A 69 20.88 -14.69 27.93
C TRP A 69 22.30 -15.25 27.90
N ASP A 70 22.60 -16.32 28.66
CA ASP A 70 23.88 -17.00 28.56
C ASP A 70 24.10 -17.65 27.18
N LYS A 71 23.04 -18.13 26.50
CA LYS A 71 23.15 -18.72 25.15
C LYS A 71 23.29 -17.66 24.05
N ILE A 72 22.67 -16.50 24.22
CA ILE A 72 22.84 -15.35 23.31
C ILE A 72 24.21 -14.70 23.53
N GLY A 73 24.63 -14.53 24.78
CA GLY A 73 25.95 -14.04 25.18
C GLY A 73 27.08 -14.95 24.70
N GLN A 74 26.96 -16.27 24.90
CA GLN A 74 27.94 -17.23 24.39
C GLN A 74 28.02 -17.23 22.86
N LYS A 75 26.89 -17.12 22.14
CA LYS A 75 26.92 -16.95 20.67
C LYS A 75 27.57 -15.63 20.23
N LEU A 76 27.38 -14.54 20.98
CA LEU A 76 28.02 -13.25 20.70
C LEU A 76 29.53 -13.26 21.03
N ASP A 77 29.96 -13.98 22.06
CA ASP A 77 31.37 -14.14 22.40
C ASP A 77 32.09 -15.19 21.53
N GLU A 78 31.40 -16.23 21.03
CA GLU A 78 31.90 -17.09 19.93
C GLU A 78 32.14 -16.25 18.66
N VAL A 79 31.26 -15.29 18.35
CA VAL A 79 31.48 -14.35 17.24
C VAL A 79 32.65 -13.40 17.53
N LYS A 80 32.89 -12.95 18.77
CA LYS A 80 34.12 -12.20 19.12
C LYS A 80 35.40 -13.02 18.93
N GLN A 81 35.39 -14.31 19.27
CA GLN A 81 36.57 -15.16 19.03
C GLN A 81 36.76 -15.54 17.56
N THR A 82 35.70 -15.53 16.75
CA THR A 82 35.77 -15.77 15.29
C THR A 82 36.19 -14.52 14.50
N VAL A 83 36.17 -13.33 15.11
CA VAL A 83 36.61 -12.05 14.52
C VAL A 83 37.84 -11.49 15.27
N GLY A 84 38.71 -12.39 15.71
CA GLY A 84 40.02 -12.06 16.29
C GLY A 84 41.16 -12.68 15.47
N SER A 85 42.09 -11.85 15.00
CA SER A 85 43.20 -12.19 14.08
C SER A 85 42.77 -12.67 12.68
N GLY A 86 43.50 -12.22 11.66
CA GLY A 86 43.08 -12.39 10.27
C GLY A 86 43.36 -13.79 9.71
N ASP A 87 42.34 -14.34 9.06
CA ASP A 87 42.48 -15.19 7.87
C ASP A 87 41.43 -14.73 6.85
N TRP A 88 41.82 -13.74 6.02
CA TRP A 88 41.07 -13.47 4.80
C TRP A 88 41.33 -14.63 3.86
N VAL A 89 40.30 -15.45 3.59
CA VAL A 89 40.38 -16.51 2.58
C VAL A 89 40.87 -15.93 1.27
N ASP A 90 41.96 -16.51 0.76
CA ASP A 90 42.65 -16.10 -0.46
C ASP A 90 41.70 -16.15 -1.67
N VAL A 91 41.15 -14.99 -2.06
CA VAL A 91 40.28 -14.84 -3.23
C VAL A 91 41.15 -14.83 -4.48
N GLY A 92 41.65 -16.01 -4.83
CA GLY A 92 42.45 -16.24 -6.03
C GLY A 92 41.71 -15.84 -7.31
N SER A 93 42.33 -14.98 -8.11
CA SER A 93 41.99 -14.63 -9.49
C SER A 93 40.55 -14.11 -9.76
N LEU A 94 40.20 -12.96 -9.17
CA LEU A 94 39.15 -12.06 -9.69
C LEU A 94 39.77 -10.69 -10.05
N THR A 95 40.67 -10.68 -11.05
CA THR A 95 41.39 -9.47 -11.47
C THR A 95 40.65 -8.57 -12.48
N ASP A 96 39.52 -9.03 -13.03
CA ASP A 96 38.78 -8.32 -14.10
C ASP A 96 37.42 -7.76 -13.65
N TYR A 97 37.16 -7.65 -12.34
CA TYR A 97 35.98 -6.93 -11.83
C TYR A 97 36.35 -5.54 -11.34
N ILE A 98 35.80 -4.50 -11.97
CA ILE A 98 35.91 -3.11 -11.52
C ILE A 98 35.08 -2.98 -10.24
N ILE A 99 35.72 -3.18 -9.09
CA ILE A 99 35.10 -2.98 -7.77
C ILE A 99 34.86 -1.48 -7.58
N PRO A 100 33.60 -1.01 -7.42
CA PRO A 100 33.32 0.42 -7.26
C PRO A 100 33.94 1.01 -5.99
N ASP A 101 34.49 2.23 -6.07
CA ASP A 101 35.23 2.85 -4.96
C ASP A 101 34.44 2.97 -3.65
N TRP A 102 33.11 3.10 -3.72
CA TRP A 102 32.24 3.17 -2.53
C TRP A 102 32.28 1.91 -1.68
N THR A 103 32.61 0.75 -2.26
CA THR A 103 32.70 -0.51 -1.51
C THR A 103 33.82 -0.50 -0.46
N ARG A 104 34.86 0.33 -0.64
CA ARG A 104 35.93 0.53 0.36
C ARG A 104 35.42 1.15 1.67
N PHE A 105 34.30 1.89 1.63
CA PHE A 105 33.72 2.54 2.79
C PHE A 105 32.61 1.72 3.45
N LEU A 106 32.06 0.70 2.77
CA LEU A 106 31.03 -0.19 3.31
C LEU A 106 31.38 -0.74 4.71
N PRO A 107 32.60 -1.26 4.98
CA PRO A 107 32.87 -1.90 6.27
C PRO A 107 32.68 -0.95 7.45
N ALA A 108 33.09 0.32 7.31
CA ALA A 108 32.95 1.32 8.37
C ALA A 108 31.48 1.73 8.60
N THR A 109 30.73 1.97 7.52
CA THR A 109 29.30 2.33 7.62
C THR A 109 28.46 1.17 8.16
N VAL A 110 28.80 -0.06 7.79
CA VAL A 110 28.11 -1.28 8.25
C VAL A 110 28.46 -1.61 9.70
N GLN A 111 29.73 -1.46 10.12
CA GLN A 111 30.11 -1.56 11.54
C GLN A 111 29.42 -0.48 12.40
N LYS A 112 29.27 0.74 11.88
CA LYS A 112 28.48 1.80 12.53
C LYS A 112 27.02 1.35 12.68
N LEU A 113 26.37 0.89 11.62
CA LEU A 113 24.99 0.38 11.67
C LEU A 113 24.85 -0.81 12.64
N GLN A 114 25.81 -1.74 12.66
CA GLN A 114 25.85 -2.87 13.58
C GLN A 114 25.89 -2.42 15.04
N ARG A 115 26.70 -1.40 15.36
CA ARG A 115 26.79 -0.81 16.69
C ARG A 115 25.51 -0.06 17.06
N GLU A 116 24.94 0.72 16.15
CA GLU A 116 23.67 1.42 16.38
C GLU A 116 22.50 0.45 16.61
N LEU A 117 22.52 -0.73 15.97
CA LEU A 117 21.54 -1.82 16.16
C LEU A 117 21.89 -2.82 17.28
N SER A 118 23.00 -2.63 18.00
CA SER A 118 23.49 -3.63 18.96
C SER A 118 22.69 -3.76 20.26
N LEU A 119 21.68 -2.90 20.47
CA LEU A 119 20.89 -2.77 21.70
C LEU A 119 21.71 -2.54 22.99
N SER A 120 23.02 -2.25 22.88
CA SER A 120 23.86 -1.88 24.02
C SER A 120 23.41 -0.53 24.60
N PRO A 121 23.54 -0.30 25.91
CA PRO A 121 23.20 0.98 26.53
C PRO A 121 23.82 2.19 25.80
N GLY A 122 22.99 3.12 25.33
CA GLY A 122 23.41 4.28 24.54
C GLY A 122 23.69 4.01 23.05
N SER A 123 23.25 2.86 22.51
CA SER A 123 23.09 2.68 21.06
C SER A 123 21.77 3.28 20.60
N LEU A 124 21.68 3.64 19.31
CA LEU A 124 20.43 4.15 18.73
C LEU A 124 19.23 3.21 18.98
N ALA A 125 19.40 1.89 18.88
CA ALA A 125 18.32 0.93 19.11
C ALA A 125 17.86 0.87 20.58
N ASP A 126 18.77 1.12 21.54
CA ASP A 126 18.42 1.28 22.95
C ASP A 126 17.60 2.56 23.19
N ASP A 127 17.98 3.67 22.55
CA ASP A 127 17.23 4.94 22.64
C ASP A 127 15.87 4.87 21.95
N ILE A 128 15.78 4.30 20.74
CA ILE A 128 14.52 4.02 20.05
C ILE A 128 13.58 3.21 20.96
N TRP A 129 14.09 2.17 21.61
CA TRP A 129 13.25 1.34 22.47
C TRP A 129 12.73 2.09 23.70
N LYS A 130 13.56 2.92 24.35
CA LYS A 130 13.11 3.77 25.48
C LYS A 130 11.97 4.69 25.03
N GLU A 131 12.09 5.29 23.86
CA GLU A 131 11.05 6.17 23.32
C GLU A 131 9.78 5.42 22.91
N ALA A 132 9.89 4.21 22.36
CA ALA A 132 8.75 3.33 22.11
C ALA A 132 7.93 3.04 23.38
N GLN A 133 8.59 3.07 24.56
CA GLN A 133 7.97 2.92 25.88
C GLN A 133 7.66 4.25 26.59
N ASP A 134 7.86 5.42 25.96
CA ASP A 134 7.57 6.73 26.54
C ASP A 134 6.15 7.22 26.17
N PRO A 135 5.21 7.33 27.12
CA PRO A 135 3.86 7.84 26.86
C PRO A 135 3.78 9.30 26.38
N ASN A 136 4.84 10.10 26.54
CA ASN A 136 4.89 11.46 26.03
C ASN A 136 5.11 11.50 24.51
N ILE A 137 5.75 10.46 23.97
CA ILE A 137 6.05 10.31 22.53
C ILE A 137 4.98 9.42 21.87
N ASN A 138 4.60 8.33 22.52
CA ASN A 138 3.62 7.36 22.04
C ASN A 138 2.42 7.28 23.00
N PRO A 139 1.58 8.33 23.11
CA PRO A 139 0.48 8.38 24.09
C PRO A 139 -0.60 7.32 23.87
N GLU A 140 -0.60 6.63 22.73
CA GLU A 140 -1.47 5.48 22.49
C GLU A 140 -1.12 4.26 23.34
N ILE A 141 0.12 4.09 23.83
CA ILE A 141 0.53 2.90 24.61
C ILE A 141 -0.18 2.79 25.96
N LEU A 142 -0.73 3.90 26.47
CA LEU A 142 -1.57 3.93 27.69
C LEU A 142 -3.07 3.70 27.41
N ARG A 143 -3.45 3.43 26.16
CA ARG A 143 -4.84 3.18 25.77
C ARG A 143 -5.09 1.69 25.60
N ASP A 144 -6.11 1.20 26.28
CA ASP A 144 -6.66 -0.14 26.05
C ASP A 144 -7.26 -0.21 24.64
N ALA A 145 -6.99 -1.31 23.93
CA ALA A 145 -7.56 -1.60 22.63
C ALA A 145 -8.37 -2.90 22.68
N GLU A 146 -9.59 -2.84 22.17
CA GLU A 146 -10.48 -4.00 21.98
C GLU A 146 -10.78 -4.16 20.49
N VAL A 147 -11.05 -5.39 20.07
CA VAL A 147 -11.44 -5.71 18.69
C VAL A 147 -12.90 -5.35 18.49
N ARG A 148 -13.17 -4.48 17.51
CA ARG A 148 -14.54 -4.19 17.06
C ARG A 148 -15.02 -5.35 16.19
N VAL A 149 -16.05 -6.06 16.63
CA VAL A 149 -16.74 -7.08 15.83
C VAL A 149 -18.00 -6.45 15.21
N GLY A 150 -18.11 -6.52 13.88
CA GLY A 150 -19.26 -6.04 13.11
C GLY A 150 -18.90 -5.61 11.68
N GLY A 151 -19.80 -5.87 10.73
CA GLY A 151 -19.61 -5.49 9.33
C GLY A 151 -19.77 -4.00 9.02
N ASP A 152 -20.38 -3.23 9.92
CA ASP A 152 -20.63 -1.79 9.76
C ASP A 152 -19.34 -0.94 9.78
N LEU A 153 -19.39 0.26 9.22
CA LEU A 153 -18.31 1.26 9.31
C LEU A 153 -18.08 1.69 10.76
N CYS A 154 -16.83 1.91 11.14
CA CYS A 154 -16.48 2.48 12.44
C CYS A 154 -17.05 3.91 12.61
N ASP A 155 -17.30 4.33 13.85
CA ASP A 155 -17.96 5.60 14.12
C ASP A 155 -17.14 6.81 13.66
N GLU A 156 -15.80 6.73 13.65
CA GLU A 156 -14.97 7.78 13.06
C GLU A 156 -15.14 7.90 11.53
N GLU A 157 -15.28 6.80 10.79
CA GLU A 157 -15.55 6.85 9.34
C GLU A 157 -16.97 7.39 9.08
N ARG A 158 -17.96 7.00 9.89
CA ARG A 158 -19.33 7.55 9.81
C ARG A 158 -19.37 9.06 10.09
N ALA A 159 -18.63 9.51 11.10
CA ALA A 159 -18.48 10.94 11.40
C ALA A 159 -17.73 11.66 10.26
N PHE A 160 -16.67 11.07 9.70
CA PHE A 160 -15.97 11.61 8.54
C PHE A 160 -16.93 11.80 7.35
N ARG A 161 -17.75 10.80 7.00
CA ARG A 161 -18.74 10.90 5.89
C ARG A 161 -19.63 12.13 6.04
N GLN A 162 -20.16 12.39 7.25
CA GLN A 162 -21.05 13.54 7.51
C GLN A 162 -20.33 14.88 7.27
N HIS A 163 -19.09 15.03 7.73
CA HIS A 163 -18.30 16.25 7.50
C HIS A 163 -17.88 16.38 6.03
N ARG A 164 -17.47 15.28 5.37
CA ARG A 164 -17.07 15.26 3.97
C ARG A 164 -18.24 15.60 3.04
N GLN A 165 -19.45 15.10 3.31
CA GLN A 165 -20.66 15.44 2.56
C GLN A 165 -20.87 16.96 2.49
N GLN A 166 -20.74 17.68 3.62
CA GLN A 166 -20.86 19.14 3.66
C GLN A 166 -19.78 19.86 2.84
N LYS A 167 -18.55 19.32 2.78
CA LYS A 167 -17.49 19.84 1.92
C LYS A 167 -17.78 19.59 0.45
N VAL A 168 -18.26 18.39 0.12
CA VAL A 168 -18.56 17.98 -1.26
C VAL A 168 -19.73 18.77 -1.85
N VAL A 169 -20.74 19.21 -1.07
CA VAL A 169 -21.80 20.14 -1.57
C VAL A 169 -21.19 21.34 -2.30
N LYS A 170 -20.23 22.01 -1.66
CA LYS A 170 -19.56 23.20 -2.21
C LYS A 170 -18.61 22.87 -3.37
N ALA A 171 -17.92 21.75 -3.30
CA ALA A 171 -17.07 21.27 -4.40
C ALA A 171 -17.90 20.95 -5.65
N LEU A 172 -19.02 20.25 -5.47
CA LEU A 172 -19.95 19.85 -6.51
C LEU A 172 -20.64 21.05 -7.17
N SER A 173 -20.99 22.08 -6.39
CA SER A 173 -21.46 23.38 -6.90
C SER A 173 -20.48 23.96 -7.93
N SER A 174 -19.19 24.02 -7.57
CA SER A 174 -18.13 24.51 -8.46
C SER A 174 -17.90 23.58 -9.67
N TYR A 175 -17.82 22.27 -9.44
CA TYR A 175 -17.48 21.27 -10.46
C TYR A 175 -18.57 21.06 -11.52
N LEU A 176 -19.84 21.13 -11.12
CA LEU A 176 -20.99 21.01 -12.01
C LEU A 176 -21.60 22.36 -12.41
N ASN A 177 -21.09 23.49 -11.91
CA ASN A 177 -21.66 24.83 -12.13
C ASN A 177 -23.17 24.87 -11.78
N ILE A 178 -23.50 24.45 -10.55
CA ILE A 178 -24.85 24.43 -9.96
C ILE A 178 -24.83 25.34 -8.72
N PRO A 179 -25.85 26.20 -8.48
CA PRO A 179 -25.91 27.01 -7.26
C PRO A 179 -25.81 26.16 -5.98
N GLU A 180 -25.06 26.61 -4.97
CA GLU A 180 -24.84 25.84 -3.73
C GLU A 180 -26.18 25.63 -2.98
N GLU A 181 -27.08 26.61 -3.07
CA GLU A 181 -28.44 26.58 -2.51
C GLU A 181 -29.37 25.54 -3.16
N ASP A 182 -29.07 25.07 -4.39
CA ASP A 182 -29.88 24.09 -5.12
C ASP A 182 -29.46 22.64 -4.84
N ILE A 183 -28.36 22.42 -4.10
CA ILE A 183 -27.80 21.10 -3.80
C ILE A 183 -28.23 20.69 -2.39
N HIS A 184 -29.15 19.72 -2.29
CA HIS A 184 -29.45 19.11 -1.00
C HIS A 184 -28.31 18.13 -0.62
N PRO A 185 -27.88 18.04 0.65
CA PRO A 185 -26.79 17.12 1.04
C PRO A 185 -27.01 15.66 0.64
N GLU A 186 -28.26 15.17 0.66
CA GLU A 186 -28.60 13.79 0.24
C GLU A 186 -28.48 13.55 -1.28
N ASP A 187 -28.49 14.61 -2.09
CA ASP A 187 -28.32 14.53 -3.55
C ASP A 187 -26.85 14.29 -3.92
N VAL A 188 -25.93 14.56 -2.99
CA VAL A 188 -24.48 14.45 -3.20
C VAL A 188 -24.08 12.99 -3.48
N PRO A 189 -23.45 12.69 -4.63
CA PRO A 189 -22.93 11.36 -4.90
C PRO A 189 -21.70 11.05 -4.06
N VAL A 190 -21.62 9.82 -3.56
CA VAL A 190 -20.41 9.28 -2.94
C VAL A 190 -19.49 8.82 -4.06
N ILE A 191 -18.49 9.63 -4.38
CA ILE A 191 -17.48 9.33 -5.40
C ILE A 191 -16.24 8.74 -4.73
N ALA A 192 -15.71 7.66 -5.30
CA ALA A 192 -14.43 7.08 -4.93
C ALA A 192 -13.44 7.09 -6.11
N MET A 193 -12.17 7.35 -5.82
CA MET A 193 -11.06 7.17 -6.77
C MET A 193 -10.20 5.98 -6.34
N CYS A 194 -9.66 5.21 -7.28
CA CYS A 194 -8.64 4.22 -6.96
C CYS A 194 -7.48 4.21 -7.95
N GLY A 195 -6.31 3.81 -7.46
CA GLY A 195 -5.10 3.62 -8.26
C GLY A 195 -4.60 2.18 -8.15
N SER A 196 -4.17 1.62 -9.29
CA SER A 196 -3.68 0.24 -9.34
C SER A 196 -2.24 0.09 -8.85
N GLY A 197 -1.84 -1.15 -8.56
CA GLY A 197 -0.44 -1.46 -8.25
C GLY A 197 0.47 -1.39 -9.48
N GLY A 198 1.76 -1.12 -9.25
CA GLY A 198 2.72 -1.00 -10.34
C GLY A 198 4.06 -0.34 -9.97
N GLY A 199 4.53 -0.52 -8.74
CA GLY A 199 5.80 0.07 -8.28
C GLY A 199 5.85 1.59 -8.46
N LEU A 200 7.01 2.12 -8.89
CA LEU A 200 7.16 3.56 -9.13
C LEU A 200 6.33 4.07 -10.32
N ARG A 201 6.01 3.24 -11.32
CA ARG A 201 5.13 3.65 -12.43
C ARG A 201 3.76 4.07 -11.90
N ALA A 202 3.14 3.24 -11.06
CA ALA A 202 1.85 3.55 -10.45
C ALA A 202 1.91 4.78 -9.53
N LEU A 203 3.00 4.97 -8.79
CA LEU A 203 3.23 6.16 -7.98
C LEU A 203 3.30 7.44 -8.85
N VAL A 204 4.12 7.46 -9.90
CA VAL A 204 4.33 8.65 -10.74
C VAL A 204 3.11 8.93 -11.61
N ALA A 205 2.59 7.92 -12.32
CA ALA A 205 1.41 8.07 -13.18
C ALA A 205 0.16 8.42 -12.36
N GLY A 206 -0.07 7.73 -11.24
CA GLY A 206 -1.16 8.04 -10.32
C GLY A 206 -1.09 9.47 -9.78
N THR A 207 0.12 9.98 -9.49
CA THR A 207 0.30 11.38 -9.06
C THR A 207 -0.12 12.35 -10.18
N GLY A 208 0.23 12.06 -11.43
CA GLY A 208 -0.21 12.85 -12.59
C GLY A 208 -1.73 12.79 -12.80
N SER A 209 -2.35 11.63 -12.67
CA SER A 209 -3.80 11.44 -12.77
C SER A 209 -4.57 12.16 -11.66
N TYR A 210 -4.10 12.10 -10.41
CA TYR A 210 -4.76 12.76 -9.28
C TYR A 210 -4.57 14.28 -9.34
N LEU A 211 -3.40 14.76 -9.80
CA LEU A 211 -3.17 16.17 -10.13
C LEU A 211 -4.14 16.65 -11.23
N ALA A 212 -4.35 15.87 -12.30
CA ALA A 212 -5.32 16.18 -13.34
C ALA A 212 -6.76 16.30 -12.80
N ALA A 213 -7.15 15.37 -11.93
CA ALA A 213 -8.45 15.41 -11.24
C ALA A 213 -8.58 16.61 -10.29
N GLN A 214 -7.49 17.05 -9.64
CA GLN A 214 -7.49 18.27 -8.82
C GLN A 214 -7.62 19.53 -9.69
N GLU A 215 -6.86 19.64 -10.78
CA GLU A 215 -6.93 20.77 -11.72
C GLU A 215 -8.31 20.91 -12.37
N ALA A 216 -9.00 19.79 -12.64
CA ALA A 216 -10.37 19.79 -13.17
C ALA A 216 -11.46 20.06 -12.10
N GLY A 217 -11.09 20.24 -10.82
CA GLY A 217 -12.00 20.47 -9.70
C GLY A 217 -12.74 19.22 -9.18
N LEU A 218 -12.38 18.04 -9.67
CA LEU A 218 -13.01 16.76 -9.29
C LEU A 218 -12.53 16.25 -7.92
N TRP A 219 -11.26 16.49 -7.56
CA TRP A 219 -10.64 15.96 -6.33
C TRP A 219 -11.41 16.32 -5.05
N ASP A 220 -11.90 17.56 -4.95
CA ASP A 220 -12.66 18.02 -3.78
C ASP A 220 -14.07 17.39 -3.69
N CYS A 221 -14.56 16.78 -4.78
CA CYS A 221 -15.80 16.01 -4.78
C CYS A 221 -15.63 14.55 -4.30
N ILE A 222 -14.39 14.06 -4.18
CA ILE A 222 -14.10 12.66 -3.84
C ILE A 222 -14.31 12.40 -2.35
N THR A 223 -14.98 11.31 -1.99
CA THR A 223 -15.17 10.88 -0.59
C THR A 223 -14.07 9.92 -0.13
N TYR A 224 -13.71 8.94 -0.96
CA TYR A 224 -12.72 7.91 -0.66
C TYR A 224 -11.63 7.84 -1.74
N THR A 225 -10.39 7.57 -1.34
CA THR A 225 -9.38 7.02 -2.25
C THR A 225 -8.97 5.63 -1.82
N ALA A 226 -8.64 4.75 -2.76
CA ALA A 226 -8.09 3.44 -2.47
C ALA A 226 -6.85 3.13 -3.32
N GLY A 227 -5.81 2.58 -2.70
CA GLY A 227 -4.55 2.25 -3.36
C GLY A 227 -4.15 0.79 -3.19
N VAL A 228 -3.61 0.19 -4.25
CA VAL A 228 -2.80 -1.04 -4.22
C VAL A 228 -1.33 -0.65 -4.40
N SER A 229 -0.41 -1.29 -3.67
CA SER A 229 1.03 -1.24 -3.94
C SER A 229 1.61 0.17 -4.15
N GLY A 230 2.08 0.52 -5.36
CA GLY A 230 2.58 1.86 -5.69
C GLY A 230 1.61 3.01 -5.38
N SER A 231 0.29 2.79 -5.50
CA SER A 231 -0.71 3.79 -5.08
C SER A 231 -0.89 3.88 -3.56
N CYS A 232 -0.55 2.85 -2.78
CA CYS A 232 -0.40 3.01 -1.32
C CYS A 232 0.73 3.99 -0.99
N TRP A 233 1.86 3.92 -1.70
CA TRP A 233 2.96 4.88 -1.50
C TRP A 233 2.56 6.32 -1.90
N LEU A 234 1.74 6.47 -2.95
CA LEU A 234 1.19 7.76 -3.36
C LEU A 234 0.38 8.41 -2.24
N GLN A 235 -0.60 7.69 -1.70
CA GLN A 235 -1.46 8.20 -0.61
C GLN A 235 -0.62 8.52 0.63
N THR A 236 0.35 7.67 0.96
CA THR A 236 1.29 7.88 2.08
C THR A 236 2.02 9.21 1.93
N LEU A 237 2.58 9.48 0.74
CA LEU A 237 3.32 10.70 0.47
C LEU A 237 2.43 11.93 0.44
N TYR A 238 1.25 11.86 -0.20
CA TYR A 238 0.26 12.95 -0.24
C TYR A 238 -0.16 13.40 1.18
N HIS A 239 -0.36 12.45 2.09
CA HIS A 239 -0.74 12.74 3.48
C HIS A 239 0.44 13.07 4.42
N SER A 240 1.68 13.03 3.95
CA SER A 240 2.88 13.35 4.74
C SER A 240 3.23 14.85 4.72
N SER A 241 4.09 15.27 5.66
CA SER A 241 4.66 16.62 5.75
C SER A 241 5.50 17.05 4.54
N VAL A 242 5.91 16.08 3.72
CA VAL A 242 6.66 16.27 2.47
C VAL A 242 5.79 16.89 1.38
N ALA A 243 4.59 16.33 1.14
CA ALA A 243 3.69 16.81 0.11
C ALA A 243 2.68 17.82 0.63
N GLN A 244 2.31 17.79 1.92
CA GLN A 244 1.34 18.73 2.52
C GLN A 244 0.02 18.79 1.73
N GLN A 245 -0.46 17.63 1.28
CA GLN A 245 -1.70 17.45 0.53
C GLN A 245 -1.75 18.23 -0.80
N ASP A 246 -0.58 18.46 -1.39
CA ASP A 246 -0.36 19.20 -2.63
C ASP A 246 0.38 18.30 -3.64
N PHE A 247 -0.27 18.01 -4.77
CA PHE A 247 0.32 17.15 -5.80
C PHE A 247 1.49 17.81 -6.54
N GLU A 248 1.57 19.14 -6.65
CA GLU A 248 2.73 19.79 -7.27
C GLU A 248 3.98 19.61 -6.41
N LYS A 249 3.84 19.77 -5.07
CA LYS A 249 4.91 19.46 -4.12
C LYS A 249 5.32 17.98 -4.16
N LEU A 250 4.35 17.07 -4.29
CA LEU A 250 4.63 15.64 -4.47
C LEU A 250 5.43 15.39 -5.75
N VAL A 251 5.03 15.98 -6.87
CA VAL A 251 5.75 15.88 -8.16
C VAL A 251 7.19 16.37 -8.02
N ASP A 252 7.42 17.53 -7.41
CA ASP A 252 8.77 18.05 -7.18
C ASP A 252 9.59 17.17 -6.21
N HIS A 253 8.96 16.61 -5.19
CA HIS A 253 9.61 15.63 -4.31
C HIS A 253 10.04 14.38 -5.07
N LEU A 254 9.17 13.79 -5.90
CA LEU A 254 9.51 12.62 -6.73
C LEU A 254 10.69 12.95 -7.66
N LYS A 255 10.73 14.13 -8.29
CA LYS A 255 11.87 14.58 -9.12
C LYS A 255 13.18 14.63 -8.34
N ASN A 256 13.14 15.06 -7.08
CA ASN A 256 14.32 15.09 -6.21
C ASN A 256 14.70 13.69 -5.69
N ARG A 257 13.76 12.73 -5.61
CA ARG A 257 13.90 11.48 -4.86
C ARG A 257 13.79 10.19 -5.66
N LEU A 258 13.57 10.20 -6.97
CA LEU A 258 13.59 8.97 -7.79
C LEU A 258 14.84 8.81 -8.66
N GLY A 259 15.72 9.81 -8.78
CA GLY A 259 16.95 9.74 -9.58
C GLY A 259 18.09 8.85 -9.03
N VAL A 260 17.81 8.01 -8.03
CA VAL A 260 18.76 7.04 -7.42
C VAL A 260 17.94 5.84 -6.97
N HIS A 261 18.45 4.63 -7.21
CA HIS A 261 17.78 3.37 -6.88
C HIS A 261 17.53 3.24 -5.36
N ILE A 262 16.35 2.71 -4.99
CA ILE A 262 15.94 2.51 -3.59
C ILE A 262 16.95 1.67 -2.77
N ALA A 263 17.62 0.72 -3.43
CA ALA A 263 18.59 -0.19 -2.82
C ALA A 263 20.05 0.15 -3.17
N PHE A 264 20.36 1.36 -3.65
CA PHE A 264 21.74 1.77 -3.90
C PHE A 264 22.50 1.92 -2.57
N PRO A 265 23.47 1.05 -2.23
CA PRO A 265 23.93 0.93 -0.85
C PRO A 265 24.56 2.20 -0.25
N PRO A 266 25.35 3.02 -0.97
CA PRO A 266 25.89 4.25 -0.40
C PRO A 266 24.81 5.22 0.08
N ALA A 267 23.78 5.48 -0.74
CA ALA A 267 22.71 6.41 -0.39
C ALA A 267 21.77 5.82 0.70
N ALA A 268 21.49 4.51 0.64
CA ALA A 268 20.68 3.86 1.65
C ALA A 268 21.37 3.79 3.02
N LEU A 269 22.64 3.38 3.07
CA LEU A 269 23.39 3.22 4.31
C LEU A 269 23.78 4.56 4.95
N ASP A 270 23.95 5.63 4.17
CA ASP A 270 24.15 6.97 4.74
C ASP A 270 22.88 7.41 5.50
N LEU A 271 21.70 7.34 4.86
CA LEU A 271 20.42 7.66 5.51
C LEU A 271 20.13 6.78 6.74
N LEU A 272 20.49 5.48 6.69
CA LEU A 272 20.33 4.55 7.81
C LEU A 272 21.40 4.69 8.90
N THR A 273 22.43 5.52 8.74
CA THR A 273 23.44 5.75 9.78
C THR A 273 23.62 7.22 10.17
N THR A 274 23.03 8.17 9.45
CA THR A 274 23.17 9.61 9.71
C THR A 274 21.98 10.15 10.50
N ALA A 275 22.29 10.72 11.67
CA ALA A 275 21.31 11.32 12.58
C ALA A 275 20.85 12.71 12.08
N PRO A 276 19.58 13.10 12.32
CA PRO A 276 18.54 12.38 13.07
C PRO A 276 17.75 11.36 12.24
N THR A 277 17.98 11.29 10.93
CA THR A 277 17.14 10.54 9.98
C THR A 277 17.16 9.04 10.19
N ASN A 278 18.32 8.46 10.53
CA ASN A 278 18.46 7.05 10.83
C ASN A 278 17.50 6.53 11.91
N LYS A 279 17.21 7.35 12.93
CA LYS A 279 16.30 7.03 14.02
C LYS A 279 14.91 6.64 13.51
N TYR A 280 14.24 7.56 12.80
CA TYR A 280 12.88 7.36 12.31
C TYR A 280 12.76 6.17 11.33
N LEU A 281 13.78 5.97 10.49
CA LEU A 281 13.83 4.86 9.54
C LEU A 281 14.01 3.50 10.24
N LEU A 282 14.76 3.45 11.34
CA LEU A 282 15.03 2.24 12.11
C LEU A 282 14.00 1.97 13.21
N SER A 283 13.15 2.94 13.60
CA SER A 283 12.15 2.79 14.66
C SER A 283 11.33 1.50 14.53
N GLY A 284 10.61 1.35 13.42
CA GLY A 284 9.74 0.17 13.21
C GLY A 284 10.49 -1.16 13.16
N PHE A 285 11.77 -1.17 12.74
CA PHE A 285 12.60 -2.37 12.72
C PHE A 285 13.00 -2.78 14.15
N VAL A 286 13.44 -1.82 14.97
CA VAL A 286 13.84 -2.05 16.37
C VAL A 286 12.64 -2.34 17.27
N GLU A 287 11.52 -1.62 17.07
CA GLU A 287 10.25 -1.84 17.77
C GLU A 287 9.75 -3.27 17.56
N LYS A 288 9.75 -3.76 16.31
CA LYS A 288 9.43 -5.17 16.01
C LYS A 288 10.46 -6.14 16.64
N LEU A 289 11.75 -5.83 16.55
CA LEU A 289 12.84 -6.76 16.93
C LEU A 289 12.90 -7.03 18.43
N LYS A 290 12.53 -6.05 19.24
CA LYS A 290 12.51 -6.18 20.71
C LYS A 290 11.11 -6.35 21.29
N GLY A 291 10.09 -5.87 20.58
CA GLY A 291 8.70 -5.91 21.00
C GLY A 291 7.95 -7.19 20.68
N ASP A 292 8.35 -7.88 19.60
CA ASP A 292 7.68 -9.09 19.14
C ASP A 292 8.71 -10.22 18.91
N PRO A 293 9.11 -10.95 19.98
CA PRO A 293 10.10 -12.02 19.88
C PRO A 293 9.70 -13.20 18.99
N GLY A 294 8.40 -13.34 18.68
CA GLY A 294 7.87 -14.33 17.74
C GLY A 294 7.82 -13.84 16.29
N ALA A 295 8.19 -12.58 16.02
CA ALA A 295 8.10 -12.02 14.68
C ALA A 295 9.18 -12.55 13.74
N ASP A 296 8.76 -12.99 12.55
CA ASP A 296 9.70 -13.24 11.45
C ASP A 296 10.20 -11.93 10.84
N PHE A 297 11.52 -11.85 10.68
CA PHE A 297 12.20 -10.80 9.92
C PHE A 297 12.51 -11.27 8.50
N GLY A 298 11.88 -10.63 7.52
CA GLY A 298 11.96 -11.01 6.12
C GLY A 298 12.51 -9.93 5.19
N LEU A 299 12.59 -10.26 3.90
CA LEU A 299 12.93 -9.27 2.86
C LEU A 299 11.93 -8.11 2.81
N VAL A 300 10.69 -8.32 3.24
CA VAL A 300 9.63 -7.31 3.27
C VAL A 300 9.95 -6.17 4.23
N ASP A 301 10.52 -6.47 5.41
CA ASP A 301 10.92 -5.46 6.40
C ASP A 301 12.07 -4.58 5.87
N ILE A 302 13.08 -5.20 5.24
CA ILE A 302 14.18 -4.48 4.58
C ILE A 302 13.64 -3.62 3.44
N TYR A 303 12.76 -4.18 2.60
CA TYR A 303 12.20 -3.50 1.44
C TYR A 303 11.40 -2.25 1.86
N GLY A 304 10.55 -2.38 2.87
CA GLY A 304 9.79 -1.27 3.44
C GLY A 304 10.68 -0.18 4.03
N MET A 305 11.74 -0.55 4.76
CA MET A 305 12.74 0.38 5.28
C MET A 305 13.48 1.13 4.14
N LEU A 306 13.89 0.45 3.07
CA LEU A 306 14.55 1.07 1.91
C LEU A 306 13.60 1.99 1.11
N LEU A 307 12.33 1.58 0.96
CA LEU A 307 11.29 2.43 0.37
C LEU A 307 11.08 3.70 1.18
N ALA A 308 10.89 3.60 2.50
CA ALA A 308 10.74 4.74 3.38
C ALA A 308 11.98 5.64 3.37
N ALA A 309 13.19 5.06 3.41
CA ALA A 309 14.45 5.81 3.29
C ALA A 309 14.51 6.59 1.98
N ARG A 310 14.05 6.03 0.86
CA ARG A 310 14.04 6.74 -0.42
C ARG A 310 12.91 7.76 -0.53
N LEU A 311 11.70 7.42 -0.09
CA LEU A 311 10.47 8.16 -0.37
C LEU A 311 10.04 9.13 0.75
N LEU A 312 10.22 8.82 2.03
CA LEU A 312 9.78 9.69 3.14
C LEU A 312 10.84 10.70 3.60
N VAL A 313 12.08 10.57 3.16
CA VAL A 313 13.13 11.54 3.48
C VAL A 313 13.10 12.71 2.48
N PRO A 314 12.96 13.97 2.92
CA PRO A 314 12.92 15.13 2.04
C PRO A 314 14.29 15.44 1.39
N ARG A 315 14.31 16.43 0.49
CA ARG A 315 15.55 16.94 -0.11
C ARG A 315 16.41 17.64 0.96
N GLY A 316 17.69 17.30 1.00
CA GLY A 316 18.63 17.81 2.01
C GLY A 316 18.71 16.96 3.27
N GLU A 317 17.93 15.87 3.35
CA GLU A 317 18.09 14.72 4.27
C GLU A 317 17.93 15.03 5.76
N LEU A 318 17.70 16.30 6.08
CA LEU A 318 17.24 16.84 7.34
C LEU A 318 15.78 17.31 7.19
N GLY A 319 15.01 17.27 8.28
CA GLY A 319 13.58 17.61 8.25
C GLY A 319 12.63 16.41 8.05
N VAL A 320 13.10 15.19 8.28
CA VAL A 320 12.23 14.02 8.49
C VAL A 320 11.37 14.26 9.73
N SER A 321 10.06 14.02 9.62
CA SER A 321 9.10 14.23 10.70
C SER A 321 8.57 12.89 11.22
N ASP A 322 8.61 12.64 12.53
CA ASP A 322 8.08 11.41 13.14
C ASP A 322 6.59 11.20 12.84
N VAL A 323 5.84 12.30 12.67
CA VAL A 323 4.39 12.23 12.42
C VAL A 323 4.06 11.47 11.13
N ASP A 324 4.96 11.48 10.15
CA ASP A 324 4.78 10.81 8.86
C ASP A 324 4.95 9.28 8.94
N PHE A 325 5.44 8.76 10.08
CA PHE A 325 5.73 7.34 10.27
C PHE A 325 4.61 6.56 10.97
N LYS A 326 3.47 7.19 11.28
CA LYS A 326 2.25 6.52 11.76
C LYS A 326 1.08 6.82 10.82
N LEU A 327 0.30 5.79 10.48
CA LEU A 327 -0.88 5.92 9.62
C LEU A 327 -2.00 6.67 10.35
N SER A 328 -2.18 6.47 11.66
CA SER A 328 -3.23 7.17 12.42
C SER A 328 -3.03 8.69 12.50
N ASN A 329 -1.81 9.20 12.34
CA ASN A 329 -1.55 10.64 12.30
C ASN A 329 -2.17 11.32 11.07
N GLN A 330 -2.42 10.58 9.98
CA GLN A 330 -3.10 11.12 8.80
C GLN A 330 -4.54 11.58 9.10
N ARG A 331 -5.14 11.17 10.25
CA ARG A 331 -6.41 11.72 10.78
C ARG A 331 -6.39 13.26 10.82
N ALA A 332 -5.23 13.90 11.03
CA ALA A 332 -5.10 15.36 11.01
C ALA A 332 -5.53 16.00 9.68
N ASN A 333 -5.29 15.31 8.56
CA ASN A 333 -5.65 15.76 7.22
C ASN A 333 -7.15 15.53 6.90
N LEU A 334 -7.85 14.77 7.74
CA LEU A 334 -9.27 14.40 7.56
C LEU A 334 -10.21 15.24 8.44
N ILE A 335 -9.66 16.12 9.28
CA ILE A 335 -10.44 17.01 10.15
C ILE A 335 -11.43 17.82 9.32
N ASN A 336 -12.70 17.84 9.74
CA ASN A 336 -13.82 18.47 9.04
C ASN A 336 -13.99 18.01 7.57
N GLY A 337 -13.57 16.79 7.23
CA GLY A 337 -13.69 16.23 5.88
C GLY A 337 -12.84 16.97 4.83
N ALA A 338 -11.71 17.57 5.22
CA ALA A 338 -10.91 18.43 4.35
C ALA A 338 -10.39 17.71 3.08
N HIS A 339 -9.91 16.47 3.22
CA HIS A 339 -9.44 15.62 2.11
C HIS A 339 -10.24 14.30 2.06
N PRO A 340 -10.19 13.55 0.95
CA PRO A 340 -10.77 12.20 0.88
C PRO A 340 -10.16 11.26 1.93
N LEU A 341 -10.91 10.24 2.38
CA LEU A 341 -10.38 9.21 3.27
C LEU A 341 -9.48 8.24 2.46
N PRO A 342 -8.19 8.12 2.77
CA PRO A 342 -7.32 7.15 2.11
C PRO A 342 -7.52 5.74 2.69
N ILE A 343 -7.72 4.78 1.79
CA ILE A 343 -7.79 3.35 2.07
C ILE A 343 -6.55 2.70 1.45
N TYR A 344 -5.79 1.98 2.26
CA TYR A 344 -4.64 1.20 1.84
C TYR A 344 -5.02 -0.28 1.92
N THR A 345 -4.47 -1.13 1.04
CA THR A 345 -4.88 -2.55 0.99
C THR A 345 -3.71 -3.51 1.05
N ALA A 346 -3.91 -4.61 1.78
CA ALA A 346 -3.10 -5.83 1.72
C ALA A 346 -4.02 -7.05 1.67
N VAL A 347 -3.48 -8.21 1.33
CA VAL A 347 -4.22 -9.47 1.37
C VAL A 347 -3.51 -10.52 2.22
N ARG A 348 -4.27 -11.49 2.73
CA ARG A 348 -3.77 -12.72 3.34
C ARG A 348 -4.25 -13.90 2.52
N HIS A 349 -3.35 -14.83 2.21
CA HIS A 349 -3.70 -16.10 1.58
C HIS A 349 -3.83 -17.18 2.66
N GLU A 350 -4.99 -17.82 2.77
CA GLU A 350 -5.13 -19.02 3.59
C GLU A 350 -4.44 -20.21 2.88
N ILE A 351 -3.56 -20.92 3.58
CA ILE A 351 -3.03 -22.21 3.11
C ILE A 351 -3.78 -23.30 3.87
N PRO A 352 -4.60 -24.14 3.21
CA PRO A 352 -5.32 -25.22 3.89
C PRO A 352 -4.36 -26.15 4.64
N VAL A 353 -4.63 -26.35 5.94
CA VAL A 353 -3.76 -27.08 6.89
C VAL A 353 -3.47 -28.52 6.45
N GLU A 354 -4.36 -29.12 5.64
CA GLU A 354 -4.21 -30.45 5.05
C GLU A 354 -2.92 -30.60 4.20
N ALA A 355 -2.33 -29.50 3.72
CA ALA A 355 -1.07 -29.51 2.98
C ALA A 355 0.18 -29.64 3.87
N ILE A 356 0.06 -29.46 5.20
CA ILE A 356 1.20 -29.33 6.12
C ILE A 356 1.29 -30.52 7.10
N ASP A 357 0.15 -31.02 7.59
CA ASP A 357 0.13 -31.98 8.72
C ASP A 357 0.27 -33.48 8.36
N HIS A 358 0.42 -33.85 7.08
CA HIS A 358 0.52 -35.26 6.66
C HIS A 358 1.78 -35.64 5.85
N PRO A 359 2.99 -35.63 6.46
CA PRO A 359 4.20 -36.16 5.82
C PRO A 359 4.26 -37.69 5.67
N ASN A 360 3.32 -38.46 6.24
CA ASN A 360 3.54 -39.89 6.53
C ASN A 360 2.44 -40.90 6.12
N GLU A 361 1.32 -40.50 5.48
CA GLU A 361 0.36 -41.46 4.92
C GLU A 361 0.70 -41.89 3.48
N LYS A 362 1.39 -43.03 3.34
CA LYS A 362 1.93 -43.57 2.07
C LYS A 362 0.89 -44.12 1.07
N THR A 363 -0.36 -43.65 1.04
CA THR A 363 -1.46 -44.36 0.37
C THR A 363 -2.40 -43.55 -0.54
N LYS A 364 -2.10 -42.28 -0.84
CA LYS A 364 -2.74 -41.55 -1.95
C LYS A 364 -1.66 -40.94 -2.84
N LYS A 365 -1.93 -40.85 -4.16
CA LYS A 365 -1.06 -40.14 -5.10
C LYS A 365 -0.88 -38.71 -4.58
N HIS A 366 0.34 -38.33 -4.22
CA HIS A 366 0.62 -36.92 -3.92
C HIS A 366 0.25 -36.10 -5.17
N PRO A 367 -0.61 -35.07 -5.05
CA PRO A 367 -0.82 -34.14 -6.15
C PRO A 367 0.53 -33.53 -6.52
N THR A 368 0.81 -33.37 -7.81
CA THR A 368 2.09 -32.75 -8.17
C THR A 368 2.12 -31.32 -7.66
N PRO A 369 3.30 -30.73 -7.43
CA PRO A 369 3.35 -29.35 -7.00
C PRO A 369 2.73 -28.37 -8.02
N GLU A 370 2.70 -28.73 -9.31
CA GLU A 370 1.95 -27.97 -10.32
C GLU A 370 0.43 -28.12 -10.18
N ASP A 371 -0.06 -29.26 -9.72
CA ASP A 371 -1.48 -29.47 -9.42
C ASP A 371 -1.88 -28.68 -8.18
N LEU A 372 -1.07 -28.70 -7.11
CA LEU A 372 -1.29 -27.88 -5.91
C LEU A 372 -1.28 -26.38 -6.24
N VAL A 373 -0.37 -25.91 -7.11
CA VAL A 373 -0.34 -24.51 -7.55
C VAL A 373 -1.50 -24.18 -8.48
N LYS A 374 -1.98 -25.12 -9.32
CA LYS A 374 -3.20 -24.93 -10.12
C LYS A 374 -4.45 -24.89 -9.26
N GLU A 375 -4.58 -25.76 -8.27
CA GLU A 375 -5.75 -25.80 -7.39
C GLU A 375 -5.75 -24.58 -6.45
N ALA A 376 -4.61 -24.23 -5.85
CA ALA A 376 -4.45 -22.99 -5.11
C ALA A 376 -4.78 -21.75 -5.97
N ARG A 377 -4.35 -21.68 -7.24
CA ARG A 377 -4.73 -20.58 -8.15
C ARG A 377 -6.19 -20.60 -8.61
N LYS A 378 -6.91 -21.73 -8.50
CA LYS A 378 -8.35 -21.81 -8.78
C LYS A 378 -9.21 -21.51 -7.56
N GLU A 379 -8.70 -21.79 -6.36
CA GLU A 379 -9.45 -21.68 -5.09
C GLU A 379 -8.87 -20.62 -4.12
N ALA A 380 -7.94 -19.77 -4.58
CA ALA A 380 -7.22 -18.80 -3.74
C ALA A 380 -8.15 -17.86 -2.96
N TRP A 381 -8.48 -18.25 -1.73
CA TRP A 381 -9.23 -17.43 -0.80
C TRP A 381 -8.29 -16.37 -0.19
N PHE A 382 -8.19 -15.25 -0.90
CA PHE A 382 -7.55 -14.05 -0.39
C PHE A 382 -8.52 -13.29 0.52
N GLN A 383 -8.16 -13.13 1.80
CA GLN A 383 -8.84 -12.22 2.72
C GLN A 383 -8.28 -10.81 2.50
N TRP A 384 -9.14 -9.82 2.35
CA TRP A 384 -8.74 -8.44 2.10
C TRP A 384 -8.69 -7.65 3.41
N PHE A 385 -7.55 -7.02 3.65
CA PHE A 385 -7.32 -6.15 4.79
C PHE A 385 -7.24 -4.71 4.31
N GLU A 386 -8.11 -3.87 4.89
CA GLU A 386 -8.09 -2.44 4.67
C GLU A 386 -7.46 -1.73 5.86
N PHE A 387 -6.58 -0.78 5.56
CA PHE A 387 -6.01 0.14 6.53
C PHE A 387 -6.55 1.52 6.18
N THR A 388 -7.11 2.21 7.17
CA THR A 388 -7.44 3.63 7.10
C THR A 388 -6.71 4.34 8.24
N PRO A 389 -6.70 5.68 8.28
CA PRO A 389 -6.23 6.39 9.47
C PRO A 389 -7.09 6.11 10.72
N TYR A 390 -8.31 5.60 10.55
CA TYR A 390 -9.23 5.28 11.65
C TYR A 390 -9.06 3.84 12.16
N GLU A 391 -9.26 2.87 11.28
CA GLU A 391 -9.35 1.44 11.58
C GLU A 391 -8.49 0.59 10.61
N PHE A 392 -7.96 -0.51 11.13
CA PHE A 392 -7.47 -1.66 10.39
C PHE A 392 -8.51 -2.79 10.47
N PHE A 393 -9.09 -3.19 9.34
CA PHE A 393 -10.29 -4.03 9.28
C PHE A 393 -10.17 -5.12 8.20
N CYS A 394 -10.91 -6.23 8.38
CA CYS A 394 -11.10 -7.26 7.36
C CYS A 394 -12.56 -7.69 7.25
N GLU A 395 -13.15 -7.57 6.06
CA GLU A 395 -14.56 -7.92 5.82
C GLU A 395 -14.81 -9.43 5.98
N GLU A 396 -13.87 -10.28 5.56
CA GLU A 396 -13.97 -11.73 5.75
C GLU A 396 -14.05 -12.16 7.23
N LEU A 397 -13.49 -11.35 8.14
CA LEU A 397 -13.51 -11.59 9.58
C LEU A 397 -14.68 -10.87 10.28
N ASN A 398 -15.31 -9.88 9.63
CA ASN A 398 -16.19 -8.89 10.24
C ASN A 398 -15.57 -8.29 11.53
N ALA A 399 -14.27 -8.01 11.50
CA ALA A 399 -13.52 -7.55 12.67
C ALA A 399 -12.47 -6.51 12.29
N GLY A 400 -12.16 -5.62 13.22
CA GLY A 400 -11.10 -4.63 13.09
C GLY A 400 -10.62 -4.07 14.42
N ILE A 401 -9.52 -3.32 14.37
CA ILE A 401 -8.93 -2.60 15.50
C ILE A 401 -8.62 -1.16 15.11
N PRO A 402 -8.60 -0.21 16.06
CA PRO A 402 -8.12 1.14 15.78
C PRO A 402 -6.70 1.11 15.23
N THR A 403 -6.40 1.91 14.19
CA THR A 403 -5.10 1.86 13.49
C THR A 403 -3.90 2.09 14.41
N TRP A 404 -4.05 2.92 15.45
CA TRP A 404 -3.01 3.17 16.45
C TRP A 404 -2.64 1.94 17.31
N ALA A 405 -3.47 0.89 17.31
CA ALA A 405 -3.20 -0.37 18.00
C ALA A 405 -2.57 -1.45 17.09
N LEU A 406 -2.37 -1.15 15.80
CA LEU A 406 -1.73 -2.05 14.85
C LEU A 406 -0.30 -2.37 15.29
N GLY A 407 0.06 -3.65 15.32
CA GLY A 407 1.37 -4.11 15.81
C GLY A 407 1.38 -4.56 17.28
N ARG A 408 0.24 -4.51 17.99
CA ARG A 408 0.09 -5.14 19.31
C ARG A 408 -0.40 -6.58 19.21
N HIS A 409 -0.01 -7.39 20.18
CA HIS A 409 -0.60 -8.71 20.42
C HIS A 409 -1.99 -8.57 21.04
N PHE A 410 -2.91 -9.44 20.64
CA PHE A 410 -4.27 -9.53 21.18
C PHE A 410 -4.60 -10.97 21.52
N ASN A 411 -5.50 -11.14 22.48
CA ASN A 411 -6.02 -12.43 22.88
C ASN A 411 -7.49 -12.28 23.33
N ALA A 412 -8.36 -13.16 22.82
CA ALA A 412 -9.80 -13.16 23.08
C ALA A 412 -10.51 -11.80 22.83
N GLY A 413 -9.95 -10.97 21.93
CA GLY A 413 -10.49 -9.66 21.54
C GLY A 413 -9.93 -8.45 22.30
N ARG A 414 -8.90 -8.62 23.13
CA ARG A 414 -8.25 -7.52 23.87
C ARG A 414 -6.75 -7.48 23.63
N SER A 415 -6.18 -6.28 23.56
CA SER A 415 -4.72 -6.09 23.53
C SER A 415 -4.09 -6.72 24.77
N GLU A 416 -3.08 -7.54 24.58
CA GLU A 416 -2.30 -8.07 25.70
C GLU A 416 -1.39 -6.97 26.28
N VAL A 417 -1.19 -7.01 27.59
CA VAL A 417 -0.34 -6.08 28.34
C VAL A 417 0.55 -6.92 29.25
N SER A 418 1.87 -6.80 29.09
CA SER A 418 2.82 -7.49 29.97
C SER A 418 2.93 -6.75 31.31
N ALA A 419 3.16 -7.49 32.40
CA ALA A 419 3.45 -6.90 33.70
C ALA A 419 4.78 -6.12 33.73
N GLU A 420 5.68 -6.40 32.78
CA GLU A 420 7.03 -5.82 32.72
C GLU A 420 7.18 -4.69 31.68
N ASN A 421 6.30 -4.63 30.67
CA ASN A 421 6.43 -3.71 29.54
C ASN A 421 5.07 -3.17 29.11
N LEU A 422 5.03 -1.87 28.77
CA LEU A 422 3.87 -1.26 28.11
C LEU A 422 3.64 -1.87 26.71
N PRO A 423 2.39 -1.84 26.19
CA PRO A 423 2.08 -2.29 24.83
C PRO A 423 2.88 -1.55 23.78
N LEU A 424 3.06 -2.18 22.61
CA LEU A 424 3.79 -1.56 21.51
C LEU A 424 3.07 -0.31 20.96
N PRO A 425 3.85 0.68 20.49
CA PRO A 425 3.33 1.80 19.71
C PRO A 425 2.80 1.30 18.36
N GLU A 426 2.12 2.17 17.63
CA GLU A 426 1.62 1.88 16.28
C GLU A 426 2.75 1.41 15.33
N MET A 427 2.51 0.28 14.64
CA MET A 427 3.38 -0.25 13.60
C MET A 427 3.70 0.83 12.55
N ARG A 428 4.98 1.14 12.40
CA ARG A 428 5.42 2.25 11.55
C ARG A 428 5.14 2.02 10.07
N ILE A 429 4.90 3.13 9.37
CA ILE A 429 4.74 3.19 7.91
C ILE A 429 5.90 2.51 7.16
N THR A 430 7.12 2.49 7.71
CA THR A 430 8.27 1.74 7.14
C THR A 430 7.92 0.26 6.91
N GLY A 431 7.32 -0.42 7.89
CA GLY A 431 6.86 -1.80 7.72
C GLY A 431 5.69 -1.90 6.75
N LEU A 432 4.70 -1.00 6.87
CA LEU A 432 3.50 -1.02 6.03
C LEU A 432 3.79 -0.78 4.54
N MET A 433 4.73 0.10 4.18
CA MET A 433 5.19 0.27 2.80
C MET A 433 5.80 -1.00 2.22
N GLY A 434 6.45 -1.81 3.06
CA GLY A 434 6.92 -3.15 2.73
C GLY A 434 5.75 -4.11 2.49
N VAL A 435 4.80 -4.20 3.42
CA VAL A 435 3.59 -5.06 3.30
C VAL A 435 2.83 -4.75 2.01
N TRP A 436 2.49 -3.48 1.79
CA TRP A 436 1.73 -3.04 0.62
C TRP A 436 2.46 -3.28 -0.70
N GLY A 437 3.80 -3.26 -0.70
CA GLY A 437 4.65 -3.44 -1.88
C GLY A 437 5.33 -4.82 -1.98
N SER A 438 4.91 -5.81 -1.19
CA SER A 438 5.70 -7.02 -0.96
C SER A 438 5.99 -7.82 -2.25
N ALA A 439 5.15 -7.71 -3.28
CA ALA A 439 5.33 -8.37 -4.59
C ALA A 439 6.68 -8.05 -5.25
N PHE A 440 7.30 -6.91 -4.92
CA PHE A 440 8.60 -6.50 -5.45
C PHE A 440 9.81 -7.07 -4.68
N CYS A 441 9.61 -7.77 -3.56
CA CYS A 441 10.71 -8.34 -2.77
C CYS A 441 11.50 -9.43 -3.52
N ALA A 442 10.91 -10.05 -4.56
CA ALA A 442 11.60 -11.03 -5.39
C ALA A 442 12.85 -10.45 -6.09
N THR A 443 12.81 -9.20 -6.58
CA THR A 443 14.00 -8.56 -7.18
C THR A 443 15.01 -8.13 -6.13
N LEU A 444 14.58 -7.75 -4.93
CA LEU A 444 15.48 -7.49 -3.80
C LEU A 444 16.32 -8.73 -3.44
N SER A 445 15.80 -9.95 -3.66
CA SER A 445 16.56 -11.19 -3.45
C SER A 445 17.82 -11.34 -4.32
N HIS A 446 17.90 -10.65 -5.47
CA HIS A 446 19.09 -10.62 -6.31
C HIS A 446 20.13 -9.66 -5.72
N TYR A 447 19.75 -8.42 -5.41
CA TYR A 447 20.62 -7.45 -4.74
C TYR A 447 21.13 -7.96 -3.38
N TYR A 448 20.27 -8.60 -2.59
CA TYR A 448 20.68 -9.17 -1.30
C TYR A 448 21.83 -10.17 -1.47
N LYS A 449 21.85 -11.01 -2.53
CA LYS A 449 22.96 -11.95 -2.77
C LYS A 449 24.30 -11.24 -2.99
N GLU A 450 24.28 -10.05 -3.60
CA GLU A 450 25.48 -9.25 -3.88
C GLU A 450 26.02 -8.59 -2.59
N VAL A 451 25.13 -8.05 -1.74
CA VAL A 451 25.52 -7.45 -0.44
C VAL A 451 25.58 -8.44 0.73
N ARG A 452 25.28 -9.72 0.47
CA ARG A 452 25.18 -10.80 1.47
C ARG A 452 26.37 -10.91 2.42
N PRO A 453 27.65 -10.86 1.96
CA PRO A 453 28.80 -10.98 2.87
C PRO A 453 28.87 -9.87 3.92
N VAL A 454 28.27 -8.72 3.60
CA VAL A 454 28.30 -7.50 4.40
C VAL A 454 27.16 -7.45 5.42
N ILE A 455 25.97 -7.92 5.03
CA ILE A 455 24.76 -7.86 5.89
C ILE A 455 24.73 -8.99 6.92
N ARG A 456 25.37 -10.13 6.66
CA ARG A 456 25.36 -11.33 7.52
C ARG A 456 25.78 -11.10 8.99
N GLY A 457 26.57 -10.07 9.27
CA GLY A 457 27.02 -9.70 10.62
C GLY A 457 26.08 -8.77 11.40
N LEU A 458 25.02 -8.23 10.78
CA LEU A 458 24.13 -7.26 11.41
C LEU A 458 23.12 -7.93 12.35
N ALA A 459 22.90 -7.33 13.53
CA ALA A 459 21.91 -7.79 14.50
C ALA A 459 20.50 -7.78 13.86
N GLY A 460 19.76 -8.88 14.00
CA GLY A 460 18.46 -9.10 13.36
C GLY A 460 18.50 -9.68 11.94
N PHE A 461 19.63 -9.63 11.22
CA PHE A 461 19.72 -10.09 9.82
C PHE A 461 20.12 -11.57 9.68
N GLY A 462 20.56 -12.23 10.76
CA GLY A 462 21.03 -13.62 10.73
C GLY A 462 19.99 -14.66 10.26
N GLY A 463 18.69 -14.41 10.46
CA GLY A 463 17.62 -15.28 9.97
C GLY A 463 17.42 -15.22 8.45
N ILE A 464 17.70 -14.07 7.83
CA ILE A 464 17.45 -13.80 6.41
C ILE A 464 18.37 -14.63 5.51
N ASP A 465 19.58 -14.89 5.99
CA ASP A 465 20.53 -15.82 5.35
C ASP A 465 19.98 -17.26 5.29
N SER A 466 19.24 -17.69 6.32
CA SER A 466 18.58 -19.00 6.34
C SER A 466 17.31 -19.05 5.49
N LEU A 467 16.58 -17.94 5.32
CA LEU A 467 15.46 -17.85 4.37
C LEU A 467 15.92 -17.91 2.91
N ILE A 468 17.08 -17.34 2.59
CA ILE A 468 17.62 -17.30 1.21
C ILE A 468 18.38 -18.58 0.84
N GLN A 469 19.04 -19.25 1.80
CA GLN A 469 19.67 -20.56 1.57
C GLN A 469 18.75 -21.75 1.83
N GLY A 470 17.83 -21.64 2.78
CA GLY A 470 16.85 -22.66 3.17
C GLY A 470 15.69 -22.76 2.20
N LYS A 471 16.00 -22.91 0.91
CA LYS A 471 15.03 -23.21 -0.14
C LYS A 471 14.47 -24.62 0.04
N ASN A 472 13.56 -24.81 1.00
CA ASN A 472 12.60 -25.91 0.91
C ASN A 472 11.84 -25.72 -0.41
N GLN A 473 12.05 -26.66 -1.34
CA GLN A 473 11.58 -26.53 -2.71
C GLN A 473 10.05 -26.48 -2.84
N ASP A 474 9.29 -26.66 -1.74
CA ASP A 474 7.83 -26.75 -1.75
C ASP A 474 7.12 -25.47 -1.32
N LEU A 475 7.72 -24.64 -0.45
CA LEU A 475 7.13 -23.34 -0.04
C LEU A 475 7.21 -22.29 -1.17
N ILE A 476 8.35 -22.24 -1.87
CA ILE A 476 8.61 -21.36 -3.02
C ILE A 476 7.62 -21.58 -4.18
N LYS A 477 6.96 -22.75 -4.22
CA LYS A 477 5.99 -23.07 -5.26
C LYS A 477 4.64 -22.40 -5.01
N VAL A 478 4.24 -22.21 -3.75
CA VAL A 478 2.94 -21.60 -3.39
C VAL A 478 3.02 -20.07 -3.44
N HIS A 479 4.07 -19.49 -2.84
CA HIS A 479 4.37 -18.05 -2.95
C HIS A 479 5.86 -17.83 -3.22
N PRO A 480 6.25 -16.97 -4.19
CA PRO A 480 7.65 -16.72 -4.52
C PRO A 480 8.37 -15.81 -3.51
N ILE A 481 7.65 -15.24 -2.54
CA ILE A 481 8.09 -14.27 -1.53
C ILE A 481 7.41 -14.62 -0.21
N ASP A 482 8.17 -14.63 0.89
CA ASP A 482 7.61 -14.82 2.24
C ASP A 482 6.77 -13.58 2.66
N PRO A 483 5.49 -13.75 3.03
CA PRO A 483 4.65 -12.63 3.49
C PRO A 483 5.12 -12.07 4.83
N ALA A 484 4.87 -10.77 5.05
CA ALA A 484 5.19 -10.14 6.32
C ALA A 484 4.29 -10.66 7.45
N GLY A 485 4.90 -11.05 8.57
CA GLY A 485 4.19 -11.30 9.82
C GLY A 485 3.85 -9.99 10.53
N ILE A 486 2.57 -9.82 10.86
CA ILE A 486 2.09 -8.82 11.83
C ILE A 486 1.31 -9.53 12.95
N PRO A 487 1.31 -9.04 14.20
CA PRO A 487 0.49 -9.60 15.27
C PRO A 487 -0.99 -9.76 14.90
N ASN A 488 -1.57 -10.89 15.30
CA ASN A 488 -2.92 -11.28 14.94
C ASN A 488 -3.95 -10.76 15.96
N TYR A 489 -4.71 -9.74 15.56
CA TYR A 489 -5.70 -9.14 16.44
C TYR A 489 -6.90 -10.06 16.78
N VAL A 490 -7.16 -11.13 16.01
CA VAL A 490 -8.30 -12.05 16.24
C VAL A 490 -7.95 -13.37 16.94
N MET A 491 -6.74 -13.49 17.49
CA MET A 491 -6.31 -14.69 18.19
C MET A 491 -7.23 -14.99 19.40
N GLY A 492 -7.62 -16.25 19.56
CA GLY A 492 -8.57 -16.69 20.60
C GLY A 492 -10.05 -16.31 20.39
N MET A 493 -10.44 -15.61 19.31
CA MET A 493 -11.82 -15.10 19.11
C MET A 493 -12.81 -16.08 18.44
N LYS A 494 -12.59 -17.39 18.53
CA LYS A 494 -13.35 -18.40 17.76
C LYS A 494 -14.87 -18.28 17.88
N ASP A 495 -15.37 -18.11 19.10
CA ASP A 495 -16.81 -18.06 19.39
C ASP A 495 -17.44 -16.66 19.18
N GLN A 496 -16.63 -15.68 18.75
CA GLN A 496 -17.05 -14.29 18.55
C GLN A 496 -17.14 -13.87 17.06
N LEU A 497 -16.47 -14.61 16.17
CA LEU A 497 -16.37 -14.28 14.73
C LEU A 497 -17.24 -15.21 13.86
N PRO A 498 -17.49 -14.85 12.58
CA PRO A 498 -18.28 -15.69 11.68
C PRO A 498 -17.68 -17.09 11.47
N ASN A 499 -18.53 -18.12 11.41
CA ASN A 499 -18.17 -19.52 11.13
C ASN A 499 -17.44 -19.73 9.78
N SER A 500 -17.38 -18.72 8.91
CA SER A 500 -16.60 -18.72 7.67
C SER A 500 -15.11 -18.42 7.88
N CYS A 501 -14.69 -18.02 9.07
CA CYS A 501 -13.28 -17.78 9.39
C CYS A 501 -12.52 -19.11 9.49
N PRO A 502 -11.30 -19.22 8.92
CA PRO A 502 -10.51 -20.44 9.00
C PRO A 502 -10.01 -20.70 10.43
N GLU A 503 -10.09 -21.94 10.91
CA GLU A 503 -9.68 -22.36 12.26
C GLU A 503 -8.24 -21.95 12.63
N SER A 504 -7.35 -21.84 11.62
CA SER A 504 -5.96 -21.42 11.78
C SER A 504 -5.83 -20.01 12.36
N ILE A 505 -6.75 -19.10 12.00
CA ILE A 505 -6.67 -17.68 12.39
C ILE A 505 -6.95 -17.45 13.88
N PHE A 506 -7.56 -18.42 14.58
CA PHE A 506 -7.79 -18.31 16.01
C PHE A 506 -6.61 -18.80 16.85
N ARG A 507 -5.60 -19.43 16.22
CA ARG A 507 -4.44 -20.05 16.89
C ARG A 507 -3.10 -19.45 16.50
N ASN A 508 -2.99 -18.92 15.29
CA ASN A 508 -1.76 -18.29 14.81
C ASN A 508 -1.52 -16.95 15.51
N GLU A 509 -0.33 -16.73 16.05
CA GLU A 509 0.07 -15.46 16.69
C GLU A 509 0.19 -14.30 15.69
N HIS A 510 0.47 -14.59 14.41
CA HIS A 510 0.68 -13.59 13.36
C HIS A 510 -0.19 -13.81 12.12
N LEU A 511 -0.70 -12.70 11.57
CA LEU A 511 -1.26 -12.63 10.23
C LEU A 511 -0.12 -12.50 9.21
N ARG A 512 -0.26 -13.18 8.07
CA ARG A 512 0.72 -13.21 6.98
C ARG A 512 0.21 -12.36 5.81
N LEU A 513 0.62 -11.10 5.78
CA LEU A 513 0.13 -10.11 4.80
C LEU A 513 1.09 -9.92 3.62
N MET A 514 0.50 -9.69 2.45
CA MET A 514 1.19 -9.43 1.20
C MET A 514 0.47 -8.36 0.37
N ASP A 515 1.15 -7.85 -0.66
CA ASP A 515 0.63 -6.90 -1.64
C ASP A 515 -0.71 -7.37 -2.23
N ALA A 516 -1.73 -6.50 -2.16
CA ALA A 516 -3.07 -6.79 -2.68
C ALA A 516 -3.11 -7.04 -4.19
N GLY A 517 -2.09 -6.57 -4.94
CA GLY A 517 -1.91 -6.86 -6.36
C GLY A 517 -1.71 -8.35 -6.67
N MET A 518 -1.43 -9.18 -5.67
CA MET A 518 -1.43 -10.65 -5.81
C MET A 518 -2.83 -11.25 -5.93
N SER A 519 -3.88 -10.52 -5.53
CA SER A 519 -5.29 -10.92 -5.63
C SER A 519 -6.01 -10.15 -6.75
N ASN A 520 -5.96 -8.81 -6.71
CA ASN A 520 -6.51 -7.94 -7.74
C ASN A 520 -5.72 -6.63 -7.75
N ASN A 521 -5.25 -6.20 -8.92
CA ASN A 521 -4.44 -4.99 -9.00
C ASN A 521 -5.25 -3.69 -8.85
N LEU A 522 -6.60 -3.74 -8.79
CA LEU A 522 -7.48 -2.62 -8.46
C LEU A 522 -8.17 -2.82 -7.09
N PRO A 523 -8.08 -1.86 -6.14
CA PRO A 523 -8.66 -1.99 -4.80
C PRO A 523 -10.14 -1.61 -4.79
N ILE A 524 -10.95 -2.29 -5.62
CA ILE A 524 -12.39 -2.01 -5.73
C ILE A 524 -13.17 -2.64 -4.57
N TYR A 525 -12.69 -3.77 -4.02
CA TYR A 525 -13.37 -4.51 -2.95
C TYR A 525 -13.68 -3.64 -1.72
N PRO A 526 -12.72 -2.89 -1.13
CA PRO A 526 -13.04 -1.99 -0.02
C PRO A 526 -14.00 -0.86 -0.44
N LEU A 527 -13.97 -0.39 -1.69
CA LEU A 527 -14.88 0.69 -2.14
C LEU A 527 -16.34 0.23 -2.22
N ILE A 528 -16.58 -1.05 -2.51
CA ILE A 528 -17.93 -1.65 -2.55
C ILE A 528 -18.31 -2.40 -1.27
N ARG A 529 -17.51 -2.27 -0.20
CA ARG A 529 -17.86 -2.75 1.15
C ARG A 529 -19.23 -2.18 1.58
N PRO A 530 -20.13 -3.00 2.15
CA PRO A 530 -21.41 -2.52 2.67
C PRO A 530 -21.27 -1.33 3.63
N GLY A 531 -22.14 -0.33 3.46
CA GLY A 531 -22.14 0.88 4.28
C GLY A 531 -21.24 2.02 3.79
N ARG A 532 -20.40 1.84 2.75
CA ARG A 532 -19.74 2.98 2.05
C ARG A 532 -20.63 3.65 1.01
N ASP A 533 -21.55 2.88 0.40
CA ASP A 533 -22.60 3.33 -0.53
C ASP A 533 -22.06 4.16 -1.71
N VAL A 534 -20.93 3.74 -2.30
CA VAL A 534 -20.28 4.44 -3.41
C VAL A 534 -21.15 4.40 -4.67
N ASP A 535 -21.53 5.58 -5.18
CA ASP A 535 -22.31 5.71 -6.42
C ASP A 535 -21.43 5.72 -7.67
N VAL A 536 -20.20 6.25 -7.58
CA VAL A 536 -19.26 6.41 -8.71
C VAL A 536 -17.86 5.95 -8.30
N ILE A 537 -17.27 5.04 -9.07
CA ILE A 537 -15.88 4.57 -8.91
C ILE A 537 -15.06 5.06 -10.11
N ILE A 538 -13.95 5.74 -9.85
CA ILE A 538 -13.02 6.25 -10.87
C ILE A 538 -11.68 5.52 -10.69
N ALA A 539 -11.43 4.54 -11.55
CA ALA A 539 -10.26 3.67 -11.49
C ALA A 539 -9.17 4.12 -12.48
N PHE A 540 -7.98 4.43 -11.96
CA PHE A 540 -6.78 4.71 -12.75
C PHE A 540 -5.89 3.47 -12.77
N ASP A 541 -5.72 2.87 -13.94
CA ASP A 541 -4.90 1.66 -14.09
C ASP A 541 -3.56 1.95 -14.77
N ALA A 542 -2.50 1.87 -13.97
CA ALA A 542 -1.10 1.88 -14.38
C ALA A 542 -0.45 0.49 -14.26
N SER A 543 -1.18 -0.59 -14.50
CA SER A 543 -0.64 -1.95 -14.69
C SER A 543 0.35 -2.00 -15.86
N ALA A 544 1.18 -3.05 -15.96
CA ALA A 544 1.89 -3.34 -17.20
C ALA A 544 0.94 -3.99 -18.22
N ASP A 545 0.03 -4.80 -17.70
CA ASP A 545 -0.84 -5.69 -18.49
C ASP A 545 -2.24 -5.10 -18.75
N VAL A 546 -2.36 -3.77 -18.82
CA VAL A 546 -3.63 -3.00 -18.94
C VAL A 546 -4.55 -3.48 -20.08
N LYS A 547 -3.99 -4.09 -21.14
CA LYS A 547 -4.77 -4.67 -22.26
C LYS A 547 -4.94 -6.19 -22.18
N GLN A 548 -4.20 -6.89 -21.33
CA GLN A 548 -4.19 -8.35 -21.22
C GLN A 548 -5.05 -8.86 -20.05
N GLU A 549 -4.98 -8.21 -18.89
CA GLU A 549 -5.71 -8.63 -17.68
C GLU A 549 -6.82 -7.66 -17.29
N ASN A 550 -8.07 -8.15 -17.38
CA ASN A 550 -9.26 -7.39 -17.03
C ASN A 550 -9.53 -7.48 -15.51
N TRP A 551 -8.88 -6.60 -14.74
CA TRP A 551 -9.04 -6.50 -13.28
C TRP A 551 -10.47 -6.20 -12.82
N LEU A 552 -11.28 -5.53 -13.65
CA LEU A 552 -12.69 -5.25 -13.34
C LEU A 552 -13.53 -6.55 -13.34
N SER A 553 -13.23 -7.50 -14.23
CA SER A 553 -13.90 -8.81 -14.28
C SER A 553 -13.61 -9.72 -13.09
N VAL A 554 -12.60 -9.41 -12.28
CA VAL A 554 -12.33 -10.12 -11.02
C VAL A 554 -13.32 -9.68 -9.93
N VAL A 555 -13.79 -8.43 -9.97
CA VAL A 555 -14.81 -7.88 -9.05
C VAL A 555 -16.18 -8.54 -9.24
N ASP A 556 -16.46 -9.02 -10.45
CA ASP A 556 -17.69 -9.74 -10.80
C ASP A 556 -17.98 -10.97 -9.93
N GLY A 557 -16.94 -11.62 -9.40
CA GLY A 557 -17.05 -12.73 -8.44
C GLY A 557 -17.43 -12.22 -7.06
N TYR A 558 -16.69 -11.22 -6.56
CA TYR A 558 -16.92 -10.57 -5.28
C TYR A 558 -18.33 -9.99 -5.16
N ALA A 559 -18.75 -9.19 -6.15
CA ALA A 559 -20.06 -8.56 -6.18
C ALA A 559 -21.20 -9.59 -6.10
N LYS A 560 -21.05 -10.75 -6.77
CA LYS A 560 -22.03 -11.85 -6.70
C LYS A 560 -22.00 -12.57 -5.34
N GLN A 561 -20.81 -12.84 -4.80
CA GLN A 561 -20.64 -13.50 -3.50
C GLN A 561 -21.16 -12.67 -2.33
N ARG A 562 -20.99 -11.35 -2.38
CA ARG A 562 -21.44 -10.40 -1.34
C ARG A 562 -22.83 -9.81 -1.60
N GLY A 563 -23.48 -10.12 -2.72
CA GLY A 563 -24.81 -9.61 -3.07
C GLY A 563 -24.84 -8.10 -3.37
N ILE A 564 -23.73 -7.52 -3.84
CA ILE A 564 -23.62 -6.09 -4.15
C ILE A 564 -24.53 -5.76 -5.33
N LYS A 565 -25.60 -5.02 -5.06
CA LYS A 565 -26.55 -4.54 -6.07
C LYS A 565 -25.94 -3.40 -6.89
N GLY A 566 -26.25 -3.35 -8.18
CA GLY A 566 -25.84 -2.24 -9.03
C GLY A 566 -24.38 -2.25 -9.51
N TRP A 567 -23.58 -3.28 -9.21
CA TRP A 567 -22.28 -3.46 -9.87
C TRP A 567 -22.47 -3.76 -11.38
N PRO A 568 -21.69 -3.14 -12.29
CA PRO A 568 -21.77 -3.47 -13.71
C PRO A 568 -21.13 -4.83 -14.04
N ILE A 569 -21.99 -5.85 -14.10
CA ILE A 569 -21.57 -7.25 -14.34
C ILE A 569 -21.01 -7.40 -15.76
N GLY A 570 -19.86 -8.08 -15.88
CA GLY A 570 -19.22 -8.34 -17.17
C GLY A 570 -18.50 -7.13 -17.77
N THR A 571 -18.16 -6.14 -16.94
CA THR A 571 -17.40 -4.95 -17.33
C THR A 571 -15.96 -5.25 -17.76
N GLY A 572 -15.42 -4.36 -18.59
CA GLY A 572 -14.09 -4.42 -19.16
C GLY A 572 -14.08 -4.95 -20.60
N TRP A 573 -12.95 -5.50 -21.02
CA TRP A 573 -12.65 -5.90 -22.40
C TRP A 573 -12.45 -7.43 -22.49
N PRO A 574 -12.67 -8.03 -23.67
CA PRO A 574 -12.39 -9.45 -23.88
C PRO A 574 -10.89 -9.73 -23.70
N LYS A 575 -10.55 -10.85 -23.06
CA LYS A 575 -9.16 -11.31 -23.03
C LYS A 575 -8.71 -11.60 -24.45
N ILE A 576 -7.70 -10.87 -24.93
CA ILE A 576 -7.00 -11.20 -26.16
C ILE A 576 -6.37 -12.59 -25.94
N SER A 577 -6.79 -13.57 -26.73
CA SER A 577 -6.32 -14.95 -26.63
C SER A 577 -4.90 -15.10 -27.20
N SER A 578 -3.92 -14.56 -26.47
CA SER A 578 -2.50 -14.80 -26.71
C SER A 578 -1.91 -15.66 -25.59
N LEU A 579 -0.83 -16.37 -25.93
CA LEU A 579 -0.09 -17.31 -25.08
C LEU A 579 -0.80 -18.62 -24.72
N LYS A 580 -2.06 -18.68 -24.25
CA LYS A 580 -2.65 -20.00 -23.88
C LYS A 580 -2.85 -20.94 -25.07
N ASP A 581 -3.35 -20.44 -26.20
CA ASP A 581 -3.51 -21.26 -27.41
C ASP A 581 -2.16 -21.51 -28.10
N THR A 582 -1.20 -20.60 -27.94
CA THR A 582 0.18 -20.77 -28.41
C THR A 582 0.92 -21.83 -27.59
N GLU A 583 0.74 -21.85 -26.26
CA GLU A 583 1.34 -22.81 -25.33
C GLU A 583 0.71 -24.19 -25.50
N ASN A 584 -0.60 -24.27 -25.77
CA ASN A 584 -1.25 -25.53 -26.14
C ASN A 584 -0.75 -26.05 -27.51
N ALA A 585 -0.55 -25.18 -28.50
CA ALA A 585 0.02 -25.55 -29.80
C ALA A 585 1.51 -25.97 -29.72
N LEU A 586 2.25 -25.46 -28.72
CA LEU A 586 3.64 -25.83 -28.44
C LEU A 586 3.78 -27.08 -27.55
N ARG A 587 2.67 -27.67 -27.09
CA ARG A 587 2.64 -28.90 -26.25
C ARG A 587 2.27 -30.18 -27.02
N GLU A 588 2.14 -30.13 -28.35
CA GLU A 588 2.11 -31.36 -29.16
C GLU A 588 3.49 -32.04 -29.09
N PRO A 589 3.57 -33.36 -28.79
CA PRO A 589 4.84 -34.03 -28.52
C PRO A 589 5.74 -34.18 -29.77
N GLU A 590 7.04 -34.27 -29.49
CA GLU A 590 8.15 -34.23 -30.43
C GLU A 590 8.05 -35.27 -31.57
N ASN A 591 7.84 -34.79 -32.82
CA ASN A 591 8.43 -35.32 -34.09
C ASN A 591 7.76 -34.65 -35.31
N ILE A 592 7.92 -33.32 -35.46
CA ILE A 592 7.43 -32.56 -36.62
C ILE A 592 8.61 -31.85 -37.27
N THR A 593 8.82 -32.02 -38.59
CA THR A 593 9.97 -31.42 -39.28
C THR A 593 9.75 -29.93 -39.56
N LYS A 594 10.85 -29.19 -39.85
CA LYS A 594 10.82 -27.74 -40.03
C LYS A 594 9.92 -27.29 -41.18
N GLU A 595 9.76 -28.11 -42.22
CA GLU A 595 8.84 -27.86 -43.33
C GLU A 595 7.39 -27.88 -42.86
N GLN A 596 7.00 -28.89 -42.06
CA GLN A 596 5.63 -29.03 -41.54
C GLN A 596 5.26 -27.94 -40.53
N ILE A 597 6.23 -27.44 -39.75
CA ILE A 597 6.02 -26.26 -38.88
C ILE A 597 5.73 -25.02 -39.73
N THR A 598 6.47 -24.84 -40.82
CA THR A 598 6.28 -23.70 -41.75
C THR A 598 4.92 -23.80 -42.47
N GLU A 599 4.49 -25.00 -42.83
CA GLU A 599 3.19 -25.29 -43.45
C GLU A 599 2.01 -25.15 -42.47
N LYS A 600 2.16 -25.56 -41.20
CA LYS A 600 1.18 -25.25 -40.13
C LYS A 600 1.07 -23.74 -39.90
N LEU A 601 2.18 -22.99 -39.94
CA LEU A 601 2.19 -21.52 -39.80
C LEU A 601 1.52 -20.79 -40.97
N THR A 602 1.69 -21.24 -42.22
CA THR A 602 0.97 -20.67 -43.37
C THR A 602 -0.51 -21.06 -43.37
N ASN A 603 -0.85 -22.30 -43.00
CA ASN A 603 -2.25 -22.71 -42.87
C ASN A 603 -2.99 -21.98 -41.74
N ALA A 604 -2.33 -21.74 -40.60
CA ALA A 604 -2.88 -20.90 -39.53
C ALA A 604 -3.14 -19.46 -40.03
N LYS A 605 -2.17 -18.85 -40.74
CA LYS A 605 -2.36 -17.52 -41.37
C LYS A 605 -3.50 -17.50 -42.39
N ASN A 606 -3.70 -18.57 -43.15
CA ASN A 606 -4.77 -18.66 -44.15
C ASN A 606 -6.16 -18.87 -43.52
N GLN A 607 -6.26 -19.52 -42.35
CA GLN A 607 -7.54 -19.67 -41.62
C GLN A 607 -8.06 -18.35 -41.03
N PHE A 608 -7.21 -17.34 -40.81
CA PHE A 608 -7.67 -15.98 -40.49
C PHE A 608 -8.37 -15.26 -41.67
N GLY A 609 -8.42 -15.87 -42.86
CA GLY A 609 -8.99 -15.26 -44.07
C GLY A 609 -10.47 -15.56 -44.34
N THR A 610 -11.11 -16.50 -43.64
CA THR A 610 -12.49 -16.93 -43.99
C THR A 610 -13.35 -17.33 -42.77
N GLN A 611 -14.12 -16.36 -42.26
CA GLN A 611 -15.41 -16.64 -41.61
C GLN A 611 -16.56 -16.10 -42.49
N PRO A 612 -17.73 -16.76 -42.50
CA PRO A 612 -18.82 -16.41 -43.40
C PRO A 612 -19.47 -15.07 -43.04
N ALA A 613 -19.61 -14.20 -44.03
CA ALA A 613 -20.21 -12.88 -43.89
C ALA A 613 -21.72 -12.95 -43.60
N ASN A 614 -22.12 -13.05 -42.33
CA ASN A 614 -23.51 -12.79 -41.92
C ASN A 614 -23.75 -12.42 -40.44
N GLN A 615 -22.74 -11.89 -39.74
CA GLN A 615 -22.95 -11.16 -38.48
C GLN A 615 -22.17 -9.84 -38.53
N LYS A 616 -22.86 -8.70 -38.32
CA LYS A 616 -22.20 -7.40 -38.18
C LYS A 616 -21.45 -7.38 -36.85
N PRO A 617 -20.15 -6.99 -36.81
CA PRO A 617 -19.47 -6.74 -35.55
C PRO A 617 -20.13 -5.56 -34.83
N THR A 618 -20.52 -5.76 -33.56
CA THR A 618 -21.09 -4.71 -32.71
C THR A 618 -20.05 -4.20 -31.72
N SER A 619 -19.81 -2.87 -31.73
CA SER A 619 -18.86 -2.12 -30.89
C SER A 619 -17.37 -2.48 -31.03
N SER A 620 -16.49 -1.49 -30.82
CA SER A 620 -15.04 -1.70 -30.87
C SER A 620 -14.53 -2.41 -29.61
N THR A 621 -13.70 -3.44 -29.76
CA THR A 621 -13.22 -4.26 -28.62
C THR A 621 -12.09 -3.63 -27.81
N ASP A 622 -11.49 -2.55 -28.33
CA ASP A 622 -10.30 -1.93 -27.75
C ASP A 622 -10.68 -0.84 -26.72
N LEU A 623 -9.87 -0.74 -25.66
CA LEU A 623 -9.98 0.31 -24.64
C LEU A 623 -9.70 1.70 -25.22
N GLY A 624 -10.56 2.67 -24.89
CA GLY A 624 -10.27 4.10 -25.06
C GLY A 624 -9.53 4.70 -23.86
N TYR A 625 -9.24 6.00 -23.89
CA TYR A 625 -8.61 6.72 -22.77
C TYR A 625 -9.50 6.83 -21.52
N CYS A 626 -10.81 6.83 -21.72
CA CYS A 626 -11.82 6.78 -20.68
C CYS A 626 -12.91 5.80 -21.11
N ASN A 627 -13.29 4.89 -20.21
CA ASN A 627 -14.26 3.84 -20.48
C ASN A 627 -15.27 3.82 -19.34
N VAL A 628 -16.56 3.95 -19.67
CA VAL A 628 -17.63 4.07 -18.66
C VAL A 628 -18.57 2.87 -18.77
N TRP A 629 -18.94 2.32 -17.61
CA TRP A 629 -20.02 1.34 -17.48
C TRP A 629 -20.95 1.75 -16.34
N VAL A 630 -22.21 1.35 -16.42
CA VAL A 630 -23.18 1.47 -15.33
C VAL A 630 -23.83 0.12 -15.08
N GLY A 631 -23.99 -0.24 -13.80
CA GLY A 631 -24.68 -1.47 -13.42
C GLY A 631 -26.19 -1.26 -13.28
N THR A 632 -26.91 -2.33 -12.96
CA THR A 632 -28.37 -2.32 -12.76
C THR A 632 -28.73 -2.88 -11.39
N THR A 633 -29.71 -2.29 -10.72
CA THR A 633 -30.26 -2.76 -9.43
C THR A 633 -31.45 -3.72 -9.62
N GLU A 634 -31.92 -3.91 -10.87
CA GLU A 634 -32.91 -4.92 -11.26
C GLU A 634 -32.56 -6.32 -10.73
N GLU A 635 -33.43 -6.89 -9.89
CA GLU A 635 -33.35 -8.31 -9.51
C GLU A 635 -33.87 -9.19 -10.66
N ARG A 636 -33.07 -10.18 -11.09
CA ARG A 636 -33.44 -11.14 -12.13
C ARG A 636 -33.56 -12.54 -11.55
N THR A 637 -34.70 -13.18 -11.80
CA THR A 637 -35.04 -14.54 -11.33
C THR A 637 -34.61 -15.65 -12.29
N SER A 638 -33.86 -15.34 -13.35
CA SER A 638 -33.43 -16.31 -14.36
C SER A 638 -32.12 -17.01 -13.99
N ASN A 639 -32.05 -18.32 -14.23
CA ASN A 639 -30.83 -19.13 -14.07
C ASN A 639 -29.72 -18.80 -15.10
N ASN A 640 -29.98 -17.92 -16.07
CA ASN A 640 -29.02 -17.51 -17.08
C ASN A 640 -28.20 -16.32 -16.58
N LYS A 641 -26.88 -16.33 -16.84
CA LYS A 641 -26.02 -15.17 -16.57
C LYS A 641 -26.61 -13.91 -17.24
N PRO A 642 -26.65 -12.75 -16.56
CA PRO A 642 -27.11 -11.52 -17.18
C PRO A 642 -26.20 -11.14 -18.36
N PRO A 643 -26.72 -10.49 -19.41
CA PRO A 643 -25.88 -9.86 -20.42
C PRO A 643 -24.90 -8.87 -19.78
N PRO A 644 -23.68 -8.72 -20.33
CA PRO A 644 -22.67 -7.80 -19.79
C PRO A 644 -23.14 -6.34 -19.88
N SER A 645 -22.72 -5.51 -18.94
CA SER A 645 -22.96 -4.07 -18.96
C SER A 645 -22.37 -3.45 -20.23
N LYS A 646 -23.19 -2.65 -20.93
CA LYS A 646 -22.78 -1.92 -22.13
C LYS A 646 -21.75 -0.83 -21.77
N ARG A 647 -20.70 -0.70 -22.58
CA ARG A 647 -19.78 0.46 -22.52
C ARG A 647 -20.51 1.70 -23.03
N LEU A 648 -20.53 2.75 -22.22
CA LEU A 648 -21.09 4.05 -22.57
C LEU A 648 -20.04 4.92 -23.27
N PHE A 649 -20.50 5.93 -24.01
CA PHE A 649 -19.66 6.87 -24.78
C PHE A 649 -18.71 6.19 -25.78
N ASP A 650 -19.16 5.12 -26.46
CA ASP A 650 -18.35 4.43 -27.48
C ASP A 650 -18.02 5.35 -28.67
N THR A 651 -16.77 5.32 -29.13
CA THR A 651 -16.19 6.28 -30.09
C THR A 651 -16.78 6.19 -31.50
N SER A 652 -17.64 5.21 -31.76
CA SER A 652 -18.40 5.07 -33.01
C SER A 652 -19.50 6.13 -33.21
N HIS A 653 -19.91 6.83 -32.15
CA HIS A 653 -20.96 7.85 -32.17
C HIS A 653 -20.54 9.12 -31.39
N SER A 654 -19.59 9.87 -31.95
CA SER A 654 -18.88 10.97 -31.27
C SER A 654 -19.67 12.25 -31.00
N GLU A 655 -20.90 12.41 -31.51
CA GLU A 655 -21.71 13.63 -31.33
C GLU A 655 -23.06 13.39 -30.64
N ASP A 656 -23.54 12.13 -30.56
CA ASP A 656 -24.80 11.79 -29.89
C ASP A 656 -24.53 10.90 -28.67
N HIS A 657 -24.70 11.47 -27.49
CA HIS A 657 -24.55 10.78 -26.21
C HIS A 657 -25.88 10.43 -25.55
N SER A 658 -27.02 10.66 -26.22
CA SER A 658 -28.36 10.48 -25.66
C SER A 658 -28.62 9.06 -25.13
N GLU A 659 -28.08 8.03 -25.79
CA GLU A 659 -28.17 6.64 -25.31
C GLU A 659 -27.38 6.42 -24.01
N SER A 660 -26.21 7.06 -23.88
CA SER A 660 -25.37 6.96 -22.68
C SER A 660 -26.00 7.70 -21.50
N ASP A 661 -26.51 8.91 -21.75
CA ASP A 661 -27.24 9.70 -20.76
C ASP A 661 -28.53 8.97 -20.32
N PHE A 662 -29.27 8.33 -21.25
CA PHE A 662 -30.41 7.47 -20.92
C PHE A 662 -30.04 6.30 -20.00
N HIS A 663 -28.93 5.60 -20.27
CA HIS A 663 -28.47 4.50 -19.43
C HIS A 663 -28.08 4.94 -18.02
N LEU A 664 -27.50 6.14 -17.85
CA LEU A 664 -27.13 6.69 -16.54
C LEU A 664 -28.34 7.15 -15.72
N MET A 665 -29.34 7.72 -16.40
CA MET A 665 -30.56 8.30 -15.79
C MET A 665 -31.69 7.29 -15.55
N ARG A 666 -31.48 6.00 -15.84
CA ARG A 666 -32.45 4.93 -15.51
C ARG A 666 -32.71 4.86 -14.00
N PRO A 667 -33.97 4.70 -13.54
CA PRO A 667 -34.28 4.54 -12.11
C PRO A 667 -33.63 3.31 -11.46
N ASP A 668 -33.33 2.27 -12.25
CA ASP A 668 -32.62 1.08 -11.80
C ASP A 668 -31.10 1.15 -12.03
N ALA A 669 -30.55 2.28 -12.49
CA ALA A 669 -29.11 2.41 -12.69
C ALA A 669 -28.37 2.36 -11.34
N GLY A 670 -27.33 1.53 -11.28
CA GLY A 670 -26.53 1.27 -10.09
C GLY A 670 -25.27 2.13 -10.00
N ILE A 671 -24.17 1.48 -9.62
CA ILE A 671 -22.83 2.04 -9.53
C ILE A 671 -22.33 2.36 -10.94
N ALA A 672 -21.80 3.56 -11.14
CA ALA A 672 -21.07 3.92 -12.35
C ALA A 672 -19.57 3.65 -12.15
N VAL A 673 -18.94 2.96 -13.09
CA VAL A 673 -17.50 2.69 -13.10
C VAL A 673 -16.87 3.42 -14.28
N ILE A 674 -15.96 4.33 -13.98
CA ILE A 674 -15.16 5.10 -14.94
C ILE A 674 -13.74 4.57 -14.86
N TYR A 675 -13.16 4.20 -15.99
CA TYR A 675 -11.87 3.51 -16.06
C TYR A 675 -10.91 4.23 -17.02
N PHE A 676 -9.79 4.66 -16.45
CA PHE A 676 -8.69 5.36 -17.10
C PHE A 676 -7.46 4.45 -17.19
N PRO A 677 -7.27 3.72 -18.31
CA PRO A 677 -6.05 3.00 -18.58
C PRO A 677 -4.91 3.97 -18.95
N LEU A 678 -3.71 3.77 -18.38
CA LEU A 678 -2.51 4.49 -18.79
C LEU A 678 -2.02 3.92 -20.13
N ILE A 679 -2.31 4.63 -21.23
CA ILE A 679 -2.02 4.19 -22.61
C ILE A 679 -1.42 5.33 -23.45
N PRO A 680 -0.65 5.04 -24.52
CA PRO A 680 0.00 6.07 -25.34
C PRO A 680 -1.01 7.09 -25.86
N ASN A 681 -0.76 8.39 -25.66
CA ASN A 681 -1.64 9.46 -26.14
C ASN A 681 -0.88 10.47 -27.02
N PRO A 682 -1.10 10.47 -28.34
CA PRO A 682 -0.51 11.46 -29.26
C PRO A 682 -0.86 12.92 -28.95
N SER A 683 -2.01 13.16 -28.29
CA SER A 683 -2.47 14.50 -27.87
C SER A 683 -1.65 15.08 -26.70
N ALA A 684 -0.82 14.28 -26.03
CA ALA A 684 -0.11 14.73 -24.83
C ALA A 684 0.84 15.91 -25.13
N PRO A 685 0.83 16.97 -24.30
CA PRO A 685 1.55 18.21 -24.62
C PRO A 685 3.06 17.99 -24.58
N GLN A 686 3.78 18.45 -25.60
CA GLN A 686 5.25 18.39 -25.60
C GLN A 686 5.81 19.28 -24.49
N ILE A 687 6.78 18.76 -23.74
CA ILE A 687 7.46 19.52 -22.69
C ILE A 687 8.50 20.43 -23.36
N PRO A 688 8.45 21.76 -23.14
CA PRO A 688 9.45 22.66 -23.70
C PRO A 688 10.86 22.22 -23.31
N PRO A 689 11.82 22.14 -24.25
CA PRO A 689 13.18 21.72 -23.92
C PRO A 689 13.80 22.71 -22.93
N LYS A 690 13.97 22.26 -21.67
CA LYS A 690 14.59 23.07 -20.61
C LYS A 690 15.96 23.55 -21.09
N ALA A 691 16.21 24.86 -20.99
CA ALA A 691 17.52 25.43 -21.28
C ALA A 691 18.60 24.71 -20.45
N LYS A 692 19.75 24.40 -21.06
CA LYS A 692 20.86 23.59 -20.50
C LYS A 692 21.51 24.23 -19.26
N THR A 693 20.76 24.25 -18.16
CA THR A 693 21.17 24.82 -16.88
C THR A 693 21.91 23.75 -16.11
N ARG A 694 23.22 23.63 -16.35
CA ARG A 694 24.09 22.68 -15.64
C ARG A 694 23.95 22.88 -14.13
N SER A 695 23.37 21.91 -13.42
CA SER A 695 23.44 21.85 -11.97
C SER A 695 24.90 21.80 -11.56
N ARG A 696 25.36 22.82 -10.82
CA ARG A 696 26.76 22.96 -10.40
C ARG A 696 27.23 21.82 -9.49
N VAL A 697 26.31 21.08 -8.88
CA VAL A 697 26.59 19.99 -7.94
C VAL A 697 26.99 18.70 -8.68
N ALA A 698 26.32 18.36 -9.79
CA ALA A 698 26.69 17.19 -10.60
C ALA A 698 28.07 17.36 -11.29
N ALA A 699 28.44 18.60 -11.62
CA ALA A 699 29.68 18.92 -12.32
C ALA A 699 30.97 18.81 -11.46
N GLN A 700 30.87 18.63 -10.14
CA GLN A 700 32.04 18.45 -9.27
C GLN A 700 32.48 16.99 -9.12
N SER A 701 31.61 16.02 -9.43
CA SER A 701 31.95 14.59 -9.42
C SER A 701 32.69 14.11 -10.69
N MET A 702 32.81 14.96 -11.73
CA MET A 702 33.38 14.60 -13.03
C MET A 702 34.56 15.51 -13.41
N ARG A 703 35.52 15.68 -12.48
CA ARG A 703 36.81 16.33 -12.73
C ARG A 703 37.99 15.40 -12.46
N GLN A 704 38.08 14.34 -13.25
CA GLN A 704 39.34 13.65 -13.52
C GLN A 704 39.32 13.09 -14.96
N ASP A 705 40.48 13.13 -15.60
CA ASP A 705 40.82 12.70 -16.96
C ASP A 705 40.03 13.25 -18.15
N SER A 706 40.53 14.39 -18.65
CA SER A 706 40.21 14.93 -19.97
C SER A 706 41.10 14.32 -21.07
N SER A 707 40.75 13.13 -21.58
CA SER A 707 41.24 12.68 -22.90
C SER A 707 40.31 11.67 -23.60
N GLN A 708 39.77 12.09 -24.75
CA GLN A 708 39.21 11.23 -25.81
C GLN A 708 38.11 10.22 -25.44
N THR A 709 36.93 10.73 -25.06
CA THR A 709 35.66 10.09 -25.47
C THR A 709 34.74 11.17 -26.04
N LYS A 710 33.99 10.84 -27.10
CA LYS A 710 32.81 11.63 -27.46
C LYS A 710 31.79 11.35 -26.38
N ASP A 711 31.25 12.39 -25.73
CA ASP A 711 30.06 12.23 -24.90
C ASP A 711 29.00 11.51 -25.76
N PRO A 712 28.49 10.33 -25.35
CA PRO A 712 27.25 9.84 -25.93
C PRO A 712 26.19 10.89 -25.60
N GLU A 713 25.40 11.28 -26.59
CA GLU A 713 24.30 12.21 -26.37
C GLU A 713 23.44 11.65 -25.24
N LEU A 714 23.28 12.41 -24.14
CA LEU A 714 22.30 12.06 -23.12
C LEU A 714 20.98 11.84 -23.85
N PRO A 715 20.36 10.65 -23.75
CA PRO A 715 19.15 10.35 -24.49
C PRO A 715 18.14 11.45 -24.20
N LEU A 716 17.62 12.09 -25.26
CA LEU A 716 16.57 13.09 -25.10
C LEU A 716 15.45 12.44 -24.28
N ALA A 717 15.10 13.07 -23.16
CA ALA A 717 14.04 12.56 -22.32
C ALA A 717 12.78 12.37 -23.18
N PRO A 718 12.11 11.21 -23.09
CA PRO A 718 11.00 10.88 -23.96
C PRO A 718 9.90 11.91 -23.78
N GLN A 719 9.27 12.36 -24.87
CA GLN A 719 8.20 13.34 -24.81
C GLN A 719 6.90 12.66 -24.36
N PRO A 720 5.96 13.35 -23.69
CA PRO A 720 4.72 12.75 -23.21
C PRO A 720 3.95 11.97 -24.28
N ASN A 721 3.94 12.49 -25.50
CA ASN A 721 3.25 11.90 -26.65
C ASN A 721 4.02 10.79 -27.39
N SER A 722 5.27 10.53 -27.02
CA SER A 722 6.10 9.47 -27.61
C SER A 722 6.29 8.26 -26.68
N ILE A 723 5.68 8.28 -25.50
CA ILE A 723 5.82 7.23 -24.48
C ILE A 723 4.82 6.10 -24.74
N ASP A 724 5.28 4.86 -24.64
CA ASP A 724 4.42 3.67 -24.57
C ASP A 724 4.61 2.93 -23.23
N PRO A 725 3.65 3.04 -22.28
CA PRO A 725 3.69 2.36 -20.99
C PRO A 725 3.78 0.83 -21.06
N ALA A 726 3.44 0.21 -22.20
CA ALA A 726 3.51 -1.23 -22.39
C ALA A 726 4.86 -1.72 -22.95
N VAL A 727 5.72 -0.81 -23.43
CA VAL A 727 6.96 -1.16 -24.17
C VAL A 727 8.20 -0.46 -23.61
N ASP A 728 8.08 0.76 -23.09
CA ASP A 728 9.23 1.54 -22.63
C ASP A 728 9.86 0.97 -21.34
N ASP A 729 11.13 0.55 -21.41
CA ASP A 729 11.86 -0.08 -20.29
C ASP A 729 11.85 0.75 -18.99
N PHE A 730 11.89 2.09 -19.08
CA PHE A 730 11.87 2.95 -17.90
C PHE A 730 10.48 2.98 -17.21
N LEU A 731 9.43 2.58 -17.93
CA LEU A 731 8.10 2.34 -17.37
C LEU A 731 7.89 0.89 -16.94
N SER A 732 8.89 0.01 -17.06
CA SER A 732 8.82 -1.34 -16.48
C SER A 732 8.46 -1.28 -14.99
N THR A 733 7.60 -2.19 -14.55
CA THR A 733 7.17 -2.28 -13.14
C THR A 733 8.34 -2.54 -12.19
N TRP A 734 9.46 -3.03 -12.72
CA TRP A 734 10.69 -3.33 -12.01
C TRP A 734 11.68 -2.16 -11.97
N ASN A 735 11.39 -1.03 -12.64
CA ASN A 735 12.26 0.14 -12.63
C ASN A 735 12.05 0.99 -11.35
N PHE A 736 13.13 1.16 -10.59
CA PHE A 736 13.18 1.99 -9.39
C PHE A 736 14.02 3.28 -9.54
N ILE A 737 14.29 3.73 -10.78
CA ILE A 737 15.04 4.97 -11.07
C ILE A 737 14.30 5.80 -12.12
N TYR A 738 13.98 7.06 -11.82
CA TYR A 738 13.40 8.00 -12.77
C TYR A 738 14.18 9.32 -12.78
N THR A 739 14.47 9.86 -13.96
CA THR A 739 14.97 11.25 -14.08
C THR A 739 13.81 12.25 -13.87
N PRO A 740 14.10 13.50 -13.50
CA PRO A 740 13.08 14.54 -13.39
C PRO A 740 12.25 14.73 -14.66
N GLU A 741 12.89 14.57 -15.82
CA GLU A 741 12.25 14.70 -17.13
C GLU A 741 11.36 13.49 -17.45
N GLN A 742 11.78 12.26 -17.12
CA GLN A 742 10.90 11.08 -17.22
C GLN A 742 9.64 11.25 -16.35
N ILE A 743 9.78 11.85 -15.17
CA ILE A 743 8.66 12.15 -14.27
C ILE A 743 7.73 13.20 -14.90
N ASP A 744 8.28 14.33 -15.36
CA ASP A 744 7.51 15.33 -16.10
C ASP A 744 6.74 14.68 -17.27
N SER A 745 7.36 13.74 -17.99
CA SER A 745 6.74 13.11 -19.16
C SER A 745 5.63 12.12 -18.84
N VAL A 746 5.79 11.29 -17.80
CA VAL A 746 4.75 10.36 -17.36
C VAL A 746 3.57 11.10 -16.74
N ILE A 747 3.81 12.21 -16.03
CA ILE A 747 2.75 13.11 -15.57
C ILE A 747 2.03 13.74 -16.76
N GLY A 748 2.76 14.23 -17.77
CA GLY A 748 2.18 14.78 -18.99
C GLY A 748 1.26 13.79 -19.72
N LEU A 749 1.67 12.52 -19.81
CA LEU A 749 0.86 11.44 -20.37
C LEU A 749 -0.39 11.16 -19.54
N ALA A 750 -0.25 10.99 -18.22
CA ALA A 750 -1.37 10.72 -17.31
C ALA A 750 -2.41 11.85 -17.31
N LYS A 751 -1.95 13.11 -17.30
CA LYS A 751 -2.83 14.29 -17.46
C LYS A 751 -3.57 14.26 -18.80
N ALA A 752 -2.88 13.95 -19.89
CA ALA A 752 -3.50 13.87 -21.22
C ALA A 752 -4.53 12.72 -21.31
N ASN A 753 -4.26 11.54 -20.75
CA ASN A 753 -5.25 10.45 -20.68
C ASN A 753 -6.51 10.87 -19.89
N PHE A 754 -6.35 11.62 -18.78
CA PHE A 754 -7.49 12.13 -18.03
C PHE A 754 -8.30 13.18 -18.81
N SER A 755 -7.64 14.14 -19.47
CA SER A 755 -8.31 15.20 -20.24
C SER A 755 -9.22 14.67 -21.36
N GLU A 756 -8.85 13.58 -22.03
CA GLU A 756 -9.67 12.89 -23.04
C GLU A 756 -10.98 12.29 -22.46
N GLY A 757 -11.06 12.15 -21.14
CA GLY A 757 -12.19 11.60 -20.40
C GLY A 757 -12.88 12.56 -19.41
N GLU A 758 -12.44 13.83 -19.36
CA GLU A 758 -12.85 14.78 -18.33
C GLU A 758 -14.34 15.13 -18.45
N GLU A 759 -14.83 15.40 -19.67
CA GLU A 759 -16.23 15.75 -19.90
C GLU A 759 -17.17 14.57 -19.63
N GLN A 760 -16.80 13.36 -20.08
CA GLN A 760 -17.53 12.12 -19.81
C GLN A 760 -17.61 11.88 -18.30
N THR A 761 -16.53 12.13 -17.56
CA THR A 761 -16.51 12.03 -16.09
C THR A 761 -17.46 13.04 -15.45
N ARG A 762 -17.41 14.30 -15.88
CA ARG A 762 -18.32 15.36 -15.41
C ARG A 762 -19.79 15.04 -15.71
N ARG A 763 -20.08 14.45 -16.88
CA ARG A 763 -21.43 13.98 -17.29
C ARG A 763 -21.92 12.85 -16.40
N VAL A 764 -21.10 11.84 -16.11
CA VAL A 764 -21.47 10.74 -15.20
C VAL A 764 -21.76 11.26 -13.79
N VAL A 765 -20.90 12.12 -13.25
CA VAL A 765 -21.11 12.72 -11.91
C VAL A 765 -22.40 13.55 -11.88
N ARG A 766 -22.69 14.33 -12.93
CA ARG A 766 -23.96 15.06 -13.08
C ARG A 766 -25.16 14.12 -13.10
N ALA A 767 -25.14 13.09 -13.95
CA ALA A 767 -26.27 12.17 -14.11
C ALA A 767 -26.59 11.43 -12.79
N VAL A 768 -25.56 11.02 -12.05
CA VAL A 768 -25.76 10.39 -10.73
C VAL A 768 -26.34 11.38 -9.70
N TYR A 769 -25.86 12.63 -9.67
CA TYR A 769 -26.44 13.69 -8.83
C TYR A 769 -27.93 13.95 -9.18
N GLU A 770 -28.24 14.09 -10.47
CA GLU A 770 -29.61 14.34 -10.94
C GLU A 770 -30.54 13.14 -10.66
N ARG A 771 -30.03 11.91 -10.74
CA ARG A 771 -30.74 10.69 -10.32
C ARG A 771 -31.04 10.70 -8.81
N LYS A 772 -30.04 10.93 -7.95
CA LYS A 772 -30.23 10.99 -6.48
C LYS A 772 -31.23 12.09 -6.09
N LYS A 773 -31.16 13.25 -6.73
CA LYS A 773 -32.12 14.36 -6.56
C LYS A 773 -33.54 13.96 -6.97
N SER A 774 -33.71 13.28 -8.09
CA SER A 774 -35.00 12.74 -8.52
C SER A 774 -35.55 11.72 -7.50
N ASP A 775 -34.72 10.78 -7.05
CA ASP A 775 -35.13 9.75 -6.08
C ASP A 775 -35.55 10.35 -4.73
N ARG A 776 -34.85 11.38 -4.23
CA ARG A 776 -35.25 12.09 -3.02
C ARG A 776 -36.59 12.81 -3.20
N LEU A 777 -36.74 13.60 -4.27
CA LEU A 777 -37.99 14.34 -4.52
C LEU A 777 -39.20 13.39 -4.69
N GLN A 778 -39.00 12.21 -5.27
CA GLN A 778 -40.03 11.16 -5.35
C GLN A 778 -40.38 10.58 -3.97
N LYS A 779 -39.39 10.32 -3.10
CA LYS A 779 -39.61 9.87 -1.71
C LYS A 779 -40.37 10.91 -0.90
N GLU A 780 -39.96 12.18 -0.96
CA GLU A 780 -40.63 13.31 -0.31
C GLU A 780 -42.09 13.43 -0.76
N ALA A 781 -42.34 13.37 -2.08
CA ALA A 781 -43.70 13.42 -2.63
C ALA A 781 -44.56 12.22 -2.18
N ALA A 782 -43.98 11.01 -2.12
CA ALA A 782 -44.67 9.82 -1.61
C ALA A 782 -44.99 9.92 -0.11
N GLU A 783 -44.08 10.47 0.70
CA GLU A 783 -44.34 10.75 2.12
C GLU A 783 -45.42 11.80 2.33
N ILE A 784 -45.39 12.90 1.58
CA ILE A 784 -46.40 13.96 1.64
C ILE A 784 -47.76 13.38 1.27
N ARG A 785 -47.83 12.58 0.20
CA ARG A 785 -49.05 11.88 -0.20
C ARG A 785 -49.57 10.95 0.92
N LYS A 786 -48.71 10.14 1.51
CA LYS A 786 -49.07 9.24 2.63
C LYS A 786 -49.55 10.01 3.87
N LYS A 787 -48.99 11.20 4.15
CA LYS A 787 -49.46 12.11 5.21
C LYS A 787 -50.82 12.72 4.87
N MET A 788 -51.08 13.06 3.60
CA MET A 788 -52.37 13.59 3.13
C MET A 788 -53.48 12.53 3.06
N GLU A 789 -53.17 11.28 2.76
CA GLU A 789 -54.15 10.17 2.76
C GLU A 789 -54.73 9.89 4.16
N GLY A 790 -54.11 10.40 5.24
CA GLY A 790 -54.67 10.42 6.60
C GLY A 790 -55.56 11.64 6.93
N PHE A 791 -55.61 12.66 6.07
CA PHE A 791 -56.47 13.84 6.24
C PHE A 791 -57.76 13.69 5.42
N VAL A 792 -58.81 13.18 6.05
CA VAL A 792 -60.18 13.33 5.54
C VAL A 792 -60.59 14.80 5.75
N PRO A 793 -60.99 15.54 4.70
CA PRO A 793 -61.56 16.88 4.88
C PRO A 793 -62.88 16.78 5.65
N LEU A 794 -63.00 17.55 6.74
CA LEU A 794 -64.23 17.73 7.52
C LEU A 794 -65.18 18.74 6.86
#